data_AF-A0A3M7TXY1-F1
#
_entry.id   AF-A0A3M7TXY1-F1
#
_cell.length_a   1.000
_cell.length_b   1.000
_cell.length_c   1.000
_cell.angle_alpha   90.00
_cell.angle_beta   90.00
_cell.angle_gamma   90.00
#
_symmetry.space_group_name_H-M   'P 1'
#
loop_
_entity.id
_entity.type
_entity.pdbx_description
1 polymer ?
#
loop_
_entity_poly.entity_id
_entity_poly.type
_entity_poly.pdbx_seq_one_letter_code
_entity_poly.pdbx_strand_id
1 'polypeptide(L)'
;MIGKRLNDRYKILKLIGGGGMADVYLAHDIILDRDVAVKVLKDQFSQDHDFIRRFRREAESASSLAHPNVVNIYDVGEEDRLYYIVMEYVEGPTLKQYIQEQDGLKVDIAVSIMASLSSAIAHAHENRIIHRDIKPHNILIGPDGTPKITDFGIARAISEATITHTNSILGSVHYLSPEQARGGHVTYKSDIYSLGIVLYEMLAGEVPFNGDTAVSIAIKHLQAPLPSIRENKPHIPQSVENAIIKATAKDPFYRYATALDMSEDLSTVLSPSRVNESKYLVDQLSDGHTQAVPVVSEEKEEPEEETMIAGTPLVNAKASNDAAPPKKAGWKKWLTASIIVLALLFGSIYFAFTWLPQWLHVDEVLIPDNLVGMEYEEASQELTDLALRVEIEEFNDEEAPEGTVISHTPREGTTVKVDTLVTLRVSLGAEQVPMEDVTGMSLQEAENALAEFDSIEVQTRVDDSVDDETVLEQSPDPLDPVIPGETTVRLIVSEQPAMTMRNLRGLTRQDVLGYIAEESLLRGDFEEEYSDNVQEGTVISQEPDWGTEVDEITTVRVVFSLGPEPEPETEPEAASETELDSAEEEEDSLPAVANVPFTVNVPEDNNGQVHHIRIAVADSTTDDPVVVVDKEISDSEVFEIAMTLEDEDDIGYIYLYQDDEENAESPFEFTYDYVKSKEENNG
;
A
#
# COMPACT_ATOMS: atom_id res chain seq x y z
N MET A 1 10.51 -9.20 46.98
CA MET A 1 9.15 -8.89 46.47
C MET A 1 8.04 -9.36 47.39
N ILE A 2 8.00 -10.63 47.84
CA ILE A 2 6.92 -11.13 48.73
C ILE A 2 6.76 -10.25 49.97
N GLY A 3 5.52 -9.87 50.29
CA GLY A 3 5.20 -8.99 51.42
C GLY A 3 5.40 -7.50 51.16
N LYS A 4 6.07 -7.10 50.06
CA LYS A 4 6.12 -5.69 49.61
C LYS A 4 4.71 -5.26 49.18
N ARG A 5 4.39 -4.00 49.40
CA ARG A 5 3.19 -3.35 48.90
C ARG A 5 3.61 -2.42 47.77
N LEU A 6 3.04 -2.61 46.57
CA LEU A 6 3.33 -1.76 45.43
C LEU A 6 2.31 -0.63 45.32
N ASN A 7 2.80 0.59 45.13
CA ASN A 7 2.04 1.84 45.09
C ASN A 7 1.04 1.97 46.25
N ASP A 8 1.48 1.52 47.44
CA ASP A 8 0.67 1.38 48.66
C ASP A 8 -0.66 0.61 48.53
N ARG A 9 -0.88 -0.09 47.40
CA ARG A 9 -2.15 -0.72 47.03
C ARG A 9 -2.03 -2.23 46.89
N TYR A 10 -1.09 -2.72 46.09
CA TYR A 10 -1.01 -4.13 45.72
C TYR A 10 -0.08 -4.88 46.66
N LYS A 11 -0.63 -5.70 47.57
CA LYS A 11 0.18 -6.49 48.51
C LYS A 11 0.63 -7.80 47.86
N ILE A 12 1.92 -7.95 47.59
CA ILE A 12 2.47 -9.16 46.97
C ILE A 12 2.38 -10.35 47.93
N LEU A 13 1.73 -11.44 47.47
CA LEU A 13 1.47 -12.65 48.26
C LEU A 13 2.43 -13.79 47.94
N LYS A 14 2.54 -14.17 46.66
CA LYS A 14 3.39 -15.30 46.20
C LYS A 14 3.85 -15.09 44.76
N LEU A 15 4.96 -15.71 44.38
CA LEU A 15 5.37 -15.82 42.98
C LEU A 15 4.52 -16.92 42.30
N ILE A 16 3.96 -16.65 41.13
CA ILE A 16 3.08 -17.58 40.39
C ILE A 16 3.63 -17.97 39.00
N GLY A 17 4.55 -17.19 38.46
CA GLY A 17 5.22 -17.49 37.19
C GLY A 17 6.48 -16.66 37.02
N GLY A 18 7.36 -17.08 36.12
CA GLY A 18 8.59 -16.34 35.82
C GLY A 18 9.07 -16.66 34.41
N GLY A 19 9.38 -15.62 33.64
CA GLY A 19 9.90 -15.72 32.28
C GLY A 19 11.31 -15.16 32.15
N GLY A 20 11.80 -15.04 30.92
CA GLY A 20 13.09 -14.41 30.65
C GLY A 20 13.15 -12.94 31.06
N MET A 21 12.04 -12.21 30.89
CA MET A 21 11.98 -10.74 31.03
C MET A 21 11.33 -10.24 32.33
N ALA A 22 10.34 -10.97 32.85
CA ALA A 22 9.55 -10.54 33.99
C ALA A 22 9.19 -11.72 34.91
N ASP A 23 8.90 -11.40 36.16
CA ASP A 23 8.33 -12.33 37.14
C ASP A 23 6.87 -11.94 37.42
N VAL A 24 5.99 -12.93 37.51
CA VAL A 24 4.56 -12.72 37.77
C VAL A 24 4.23 -13.16 39.18
N TYR A 25 3.67 -12.25 39.96
CA TYR A 25 3.29 -12.46 41.35
C TYR A 25 1.77 -12.40 41.52
N LEU A 26 1.21 -13.24 42.39
CA LEU A 26 -0.12 -13.01 42.93
C LEU A 26 -0.02 -11.89 43.98
N ALA A 27 -0.90 -10.91 43.87
CA ALA A 27 -1.05 -9.83 44.82
C ALA A 27 -2.52 -9.64 45.19
N HIS A 28 -2.77 -8.96 46.30
CA HIS A 28 -4.10 -8.57 46.72
C HIS A 28 -4.25 -7.05 46.61
N ASP A 29 -5.22 -6.59 45.81
CA ASP A 29 -5.62 -5.19 45.73
C ASP A 29 -6.47 -4.85 46.94
N ILE A 30 -5.87 -4.18 47.92
CA ILE A 30 -6.49 -3.83 49.20
C ILE A 30 -7.66 -2.86 49.08
N ILE A 31 -7.74 -2.10 47.98
CA ILE A 31 -8.72 -1.02 47.81
C ILE A 31 -10.02 -1.61 47.26
N LEU A 32 -9.88 -2.45 46.24
CA LEU A 32 -11.00 -3.13 45.59
C LEU A 32 -11.29 -4.52 46.18
N ASP A 33 -10.53 -4.96 47.17
CA ASP A 33 -10.64 -6.24 47.87
C ASP A 33 -10.71 -7.44 46.91
N ARG A 34 -9.73 -7.53 46.00
CA ARG A 34 -9.63 -8.60 45.01
C ARG A 34 -8.20 -9.05 44.76
N ASP A 35 -8.05 -10.30 44.37
CA ASP A 35 -6.76 -10.84 43.95
C ASP A 35 -6.44 -10.43 42.50
N VAL A 36 -5.18 -10.09 42.25
CA VAL A 36 -4.65 -9.62 40.97
C VAL A 36 -3.30 -10.26 40.68
N ALA A 37 -2.97 -10.43 39.41
CA ALA A 37 -1.63 -10.79 38.99
C ALA A 37 -0.80 -9.53 38.74
N VAL A 38 0.44 -9.50 39.21
CA VAL A 38 1.36 -8.37 39.03
C VAL A 38 2.61 -8.89 38.33
N LYS A 39 2.76 -8.50 37.06
CA LYS A 39 3.93 -8.80 36.24
C LYS A 39 4.97 -7.71 36.47
N VAL A 40 6.11 -8.06 37.06
CA VAL A 40 7.19 -7.15 37.45
C VAL A 40 8.39 -7.40 36.56
N LEU A 41 8.90 -6.34 35.92
CA LEU A 41 10.08 -6.42 35.05
C LEU A 41 11.33 -6.75 35.88
N LYS A 42 12.19 -7.65 35.38
CA LYS A 42 13.45 -7.99 36.04
C LYS A 42 14.44 -6.82 35.96
N ASP A 43 15.24 -6.66 37.01
CA ASP A 43 16.17 -5.52 37.16
C ASP A 43 17.17 -5.39 35.99
N GLN A 44 17.56 -6.51 35.37
CA GLN A 44 18.45 -6.47 34.20
C GLN A 44 17.88 -5.74 32.98
N PHE A 45 16.56 -5.54 32.92
CA PHE A 45 15.86 -4.77 31.88
C PHE A 45 15.38 -3.40 32.39
N SER A 46 15.56 -3.08 33.67
CA SER A 46 15.09 -1.82 34.29
C SER A 46 15.93 -0.59 33.90
N GLN A 47 17.04 -0.79 33.20
CA GLN A 47 17.96 0.28 32.77
C GLN A 47 17.83 0.60 31.27
N ASP A 48 17.14 -0.24 30.51
CA ASP A 48 16.92 -0.04 29.09
C ASP A 48 15.64 0.81 28.87
N HIS A 49 15.83 2.11 28.68
CA HIS A 49 14.74 3.06 28.50
C HIS A 49 13.87 2.78 27.28
N ASP A 50 14.43 2.19 26.22
CA ASP A 50 13.66 1.84 25.03
C ASP A 50 12.83 0.58 25.27
N PHE A 51 13.40 -0.41 25.96
CA PHE A 51 12.65 -1.59 26.41
C PHE A 51 11.47 -1.19 27.31
N ILE A 52 11.70 -0.31 28.29
CA ILE A 52 10.66 0.17 29.22
C ILE A 52 9.54 0.90 28.47
N ARG A 53 9.90 1.77 27.52
CA ARG A 53 8.92 2.52 26.73
C ARG A 53 8.01 1.58 25.92
N ARG A 54 8.60 0.53 25.32
CA ARG A 54 7.85 -0.50 24.60
C ARG A 54 6.97 -1.32 25.53
N PHE A 55 7.51 -1.78 26.67
CA PHE A 55 6.79 -2.53 27.68
C PHE A 55 5.53 -1.78 28.17
N ARG A 56 5.64 -0.47 28.39
CA ARG A 56 4.49 0.39 28.74
C ARG A 56 3.50 0.51 27.59
N ARG A 57 3.97 0.84 26.38
CA ARG A 57 3.12 1.02 25.20
C ARG A 57 2.32 -0.25 24.87
N GLU A 58 2.92 -1.42 25.02
CA GLU A 58 2.24 -2.70 24.80
C GLU A 58 1.16 -2.97 25.86
N ALA A 59 1.45 -2.68 27.13
CA ALA A 59 0.46 -2.79 28.20
C ALA A 59 -0.70 -1.82 28.01
N GLU A 60 -0.41 -0.59 27.57
CA GLU A 60 -1.41 0.44 27.25
C GLU A 60 -2.29 0.00 26.07
N SER A 61 -1.70 -0.50 24.98
CA SER A 61 -2.47 -1.02 23.84
C SER A 61 -3.36 -2.19 24.24
N ALA A 62 -2.87 -3.13 25.07
CA ALA A 62 -3.68 -4.26 25.52
C ALA A 62 -4.73 -3.88 26.58
N SER A 63 -4.59 -2.73 27.26
CA SER A 63 -5.52 -2.28 28.31
C SER A 63 -6.89 -1.87 27.78
N SER A 64 -7.01 -1.52 26.50
CA SER A 64 -8.28 -1.21 25.86
C SER A 64 -9.07 -2.45 25.44
N LEU A 65 -8.47 -3.64 25.49
CA LEU A 65 -9.13 -4.88 25.10
C LEU A 65 -10.05 -5.37 26.22
N ALA A 66 -11.36 -5.43 25.94
CA ALA A 66 -12.37 -5.90 26.88
C ALA A 66 -13.09 -7.10 26.28
N HIS A 67 -12.60 -8.31 26.58
CA HIS A 67 -13.16 -9.56 26.06
C HIS A 67 -13.13 -10.67 27.12
N PRO A 68 -14.17 -11.54 27.24
CA PRO A 68 -14.22 -12.60 28.25
C PRO A 68 -13.02 -13.57 28.18
N ASN A 69 -12.49 -13.79 26.98
CA ASN A 69 -11.34 -14.67 26.72
C ASN A 69 -9.99 -13.92 26.61
N VAL A 70 -9.91 -12.66 27.06
CA VAL A 70 -8.67 -11.90 27.22
C VAL A 70 -8.46 -11.59 28.71
N VAL A 71 -7.23 -11.68 29.18
CA VAL A 71 -6.86 -11.26 30.55
C VAL A 71 -6.89 -9.74 30.60
N ASN A 72 -7.74 -9.18 31.47
CA ASN A 72 -7.87 -7.73 31.58
C ASN A 72 -6.65 -7.11 32.26
N ILE A 73 -6.14 -6.00 31.73
CA ILE A 73 -5.13 -5.17 32.37
C ILE A 73 -5.84 -4.09 33.19
N TYR A 74 -5.47 -3.96 34.46
CA TYR A 74 -6.10 -3.02 35.39
C TYR A 74 -5.28 -1.76 35.63
N ASP A 75 -3.96 -1.88 35.66
CA ASP A 75 -3.07 -0.76 36.00
C ASP A 75 -1.66 -1.01 35.46
N VAL A 76 -0.92 0.07 35.19
CA VAL A 76 0.50 0.05 34.80
C VAL A 76 1.23 1.06 35.68
N GLY A 77 2.30 0.63 36.35
CA GLY A 77 2.95 1.45 37.34
C GLY A 77 4.47 1.35 37.36
N GLU A 78 5.08 2.29 38.08
CA GLU A 78 6.50 2.36 38.38
C GLU A 78 6.71 2.78 39.83
N GLU A 79 7.54 2.03 40.56
CA GLU A 79 7.91 2.35 41.94
C GLU A 79 9.35 1.91 42.20
N ASP A 80 10.20 2.80 42.73
CA ASP A 80 11.61 2.49 43.03
C ASP A 80 12.39 1.86 41.85
N ARG A 81 12.12 2.31 40.60
CA ARG A 81 12.65 1.72 39.34
C ARG A 81 12.15 0.31 39.02
N LEU A 82 11.11 -0.17 39.71
CA LEU A 82 10.39 -1.39 39.36
C LEU A 82 9.20 -1.03 38.47
N TYR A 83 9.24 -1.48 37.22
CA TYR A 83 8.12 -1.39 36.30
C TYR A 83 7.22 -2.60 36.46
N TYR A 84 5.91 -2.39 36.57
CA TYR A 84 4.95 -3.47 36.74
C TYR A 84 3.64 -3.23 36.01
N ILE A 85 2.99 -4.33 35.64
CA ILE A 85 1.63 -4.37 35.06
C ILE A 85 0.76 -5.17 36.01
N VAL A 86 -0.39 -4.62 36.37
CA VAL A 86 -1.42 -5.28 37.18
C VAL A 86 -2.52 -5.76 36.25
N MET A 87 -2.84 -7.05 36.34
CA MET A 87 -3.80 -7.71 35.47
C MET A 87 -4.71 -8.66 36.27
N GLU A 88 -5.78 -9.09 35.63
CA GLU A 88 -6.71 -10.09 36.14
C GLU A 88 -5.95 -11.35 36.59
N TYR A 89 -6.25 -11.82 37.80
CA TYR A 89 -5.75 -13.11 38.26
C TYR A 89 -6.70 -14.22 37.79
N VAL A 90 -6.23 -15.06 36.87
CA VAL A 90 -6.95 -16.26 36.42
C VAL A 90 -6.44 -17.46 37.22
N GLU A 91 -7.31 -18.05 38.03
CA GLU A 91 -6.99 -19.25 38.80
C GLU A 91 -7.10 -20.50 37.92
N GLY A 92 -5.96 -21.09 37.53
CA GLY A 92 -5.93 -22.33 36.78
C GLY A 92 -4.60 -22.60 36.09
N PRO A 93 -4.45 -23.76 35.43
CA PRO A 93 -3.26 -24.12 34.68
C PRO A 93 -3.16 -23.35 33.36
N THR A 94 -1.96 -23.38 32.75
CA THR A 94 -1.81 -22.98 31.35
C THR A 94 -2.43 -24.05 30.43
N LEU A 95 -2.82 -23.67 29.21
CA LEU A 95 -3.28 -24.63 28.21
C LEU A 95 -2.22 -25.69 27.93
N LYS A 96 -0.92 -25.35 27.99
CA LYS A 96 0.17 -26.33 27.85
C LYS A 96 0.08 -27.44 28.90
N GLN A 97 -0.07 -27.06 30.17
CA GLN A 97 -0.21 -28.00 31.28
C GLN A 97 -1.48 -28.83 31.11
N TYR A 98 -2.58 -28.17 30.71
CA TYR A 98 -3.87 -28.83 30.47
C TYR A 98 -3.79 -29.90 29.36
N ILE A 99 -3.09 -29.62 28.24
CA ILE A 99 -2.86 -30.59 27.16
C ILE A 99 -2.02 -31.77 27.66
N GLN A 100 -0.96 -31.51 28.43
CA GLN A 100 -0.05 -32.54 28.95
C GLN A 100 -0.73 -33.47 29.97
N GLU A 101 -1.58 -32.93 30.84
CA GLU A 101 -2.31 -33.71 31.84
C GLU A 101 -3.34 -34.66 31.20
N GLN A 102 -3.87 -34.31 30.03
CA GLN A 102 -4.89 -35.10 29.32
C GLN A 102 -4.33 -35.96 28.18
N ASP A 103 -3.04 -35.82 27.84
CA ASP A 103 -2.41 -36.45 26.66
C ASP A 103 -3.13 -36.10 25.34
N GLY A 104 -3.44 -34.82 25.19
CA GLY A 104 -4.34 -34.30 24.16
C GLY A 104 -5.81 -34.24 24.61
N LEU A 105 -6.52 -33.26 24.09
CA LEU A 105 -7.89 -32.91 24.44
C LEU A 105 -8.89 -33.64 23.54
N LYS A 106 -10.10 -33.84 24.07
CA LYS A 106 -11.23 -34.29 23.27
C LYS A 106 -11.60 -33.24 22.23
N VAL A 107 -12.09 -33.70 21.08
CA VAL A 107 -12.39 -32.86 19.92
C VAL A 107 -13.36 -31.73 20.26
N ASP A 108 -14.43 -32.03 20.99
CA ASP A 108 -15.44 -31.06 21.41
C ASP A 108 -14.86 -29.95 22.30
N ILE A 109 -14.00 -30.32 23.25
CA ILE A 109 -13.32 -29.37 24.13
C ILE A 109 -12.32 -28.52 23.34
N ALA A 110 -11.49 -29.13 22.49
CA ALA A 110 -10.48 -28.43 21.70
C ALA A 110 -11.12 -27.41 20.73
N VAL A 111 -12.21 -27.80 20.06
CA VAL A 111 -12.96 -26.90 19.15
C VAL A 111 -13.60 -25.75 19.93
N SER A 112 -14.20 -26.02 21.08
CA SER A 112 -14.81 -24.98 21.93
C SER A 112 -13.78 -23.97 22.46
N ILE A 113 -12.61 -24.46 22.91
CA ILE A 113 -11.51 -23.60 23.34
C ILE A 113 -11.02 -22.77 22.15
N MET A 114 -10.75 -23.40 21.01
CA MET A 114 -10.21 -22.68 19.84
C MET A 114 -11.19 -21.63 19.30
N ALA A 115 -12.49 -21.91 19.23
CA ALA A 115 -13.49 -20.92 18.82
C ALA A 115 -13.46 -19.69 19.74
N SER A 116 -13.36 -19.90 21.06
CA SER A 116 -13.27 -18.81 22.04
C SER A 116 -11.98 -17.99 21.88
N LEU A 117 -10.85 -18.66 21.58
CA LEU A 117 -9.56 -18.01 21.32
C LEU A 117 -9.57 -17.24 20.00
N SER A 118 -10.11 -17.81 18.92
CA SER A 118 -10.26 -17.14 17.62
C SER A 118 -11.13 -15.89 17.74
N SER A 119 -12.23 -15.95 18.51
CA SER A 119 -13.06 -14.77 18.81
C SER A 119 -12.29 -13.70 19.60
N ALA A 120 -11.45 -14.08 20.56
CA ALA A 120 -10.62 -13.16 21.31
C ALA A 120 -9.58 -12.45 20.43
N ILE A 121 -8.95 -13.20 19.54
CA ILE A 121 -7.96 -12.69 18.59
C ILE A 121 -8.63 -11.80 17.54
N ALA A 122 -9.83 -12.14 17.06
CA ALA A 122 -10.61 -11.28 16.18
C ALA A 122 -10.87 -9.90 16.83
N HIS A 123 -11.29 -9.87 18.10
CA HIS A 123 -11.48 -8.62 18.83
C HIS A 123 -10.19 -7.80 18.97
N ALA A 124 -9.04 -8.47 19.16
CA ALA A 124 -7.75 -7.78 19.19
C ALA A 124 -7.37 -7.20 17.81
N HIS A 125 -7.59 -7.96 16.74
CA HIS A 125 -7.32 -7.54 15.36
C HIS A 125 -8.20 -6.35 14.94
N GLU A 126 -9.48 -6.31 15.33
CA GLU A 126 -10.37 -5.15 15.15
C GLU A 126 -9.81 -3.88 15.82
N ASN A 127 -9.12 -4.03 16.95
CA ASN A 127 -8.43 -2.95 17.66
C ASN A 127 -7.00 -2.73 17.15
N ARG A 128 -6.63 -3.27 15.98
CA ARG A 128 -5.31 -3.16 15.33
C ARG A 128 -4.16 -3.69 16.18
N ILE A 129 -4.42 -4.70 17.02
CA ILE A 129 -3.43 -5.32 17.89
C ILE A 129 -3.17 -6.75 17.41
N ILE A 130 -1.93 -7.03 17.03
CA ILE A 130 -1.45 -8.38 16.69
C ILE A 130 -0.82 -9.00 17.95
N HIS A 131 -1.16 -10.25 18.28
CA HIS A 131 -0.64 -10.91 19.47
C HIS A 131 0.83 -11.33 19.31
N ARG A 132 1.21 -11.89 18.16
CA ARG A 132 2.59 -12.25 17.72
C ARG A 132 3.24 -13.45 18.41
N ASP A 133 2.81 -13.81 19.62
CA ASP A 133 3.36 -14.94 20.40
C ASP A 133 2.26 -15.89 20.93
N ILE A 134 1.33 -16.28 20.05
CA ILE A 134 0.25 -17.20 20.43
C ILE A 134 0.84 -18.59 20.65
N LYS A 135 0.70 -19.09 21.89
CA LYS A 135 1.13 -20.44 22.29
C LYS A 135 0.38 -20.90 23.54
N PRO A 136 0.33 -22.20 23.84
CA PRO A 136 -0.41 -22.72 24.99
C PRO A 136 0.12 -22.26 26.36
N HIS A 137 1.33 -21.71 26.41
CA HIS A 137 1.89 -21.11 27.63
C HIS A 137 1.27 -19.74 27.96
N ASN A 138 0.80 -19.01 26.94
CA ASN A 138 0.19 -17.69 27.05
C ASN A 138 -1.34 -17.77 27.08
N ILE A 139 -1.90 -18.97 27.30
CA ILE A 139 -3.33 -19.21 27.42
C ILE A 139 -3.57 -19.88 28.77
N LEU A 140 -4.45 -19.28 29.58
CA LEU A 140 -4.85 -19.79 30.89
C LEU A 140 -6.23 -20.42 30.79
N ILE A 141 -6.45 -21.52 31.49
CA ILE A 141 -7.76 -22.18 31.57
C ILE A 141 -8.35 -21.91 32.94
N GLY A 142 -9.46 -21.17 32.98
CA GLY A 142 -10.19 -20.88 34.21
C GLY A 142 -10.81 -22.15 34.84
N PRO A 143 -11.29 -22.07 36.08
CA PRO A 143 -11.84 -23.22 36.80
C PRO A 143 -13.16 -23.73 36.20
N ASP A 144 -13.84 -22.88 35.41
CA ASP A 144 -15.04 -23.18 34.63
C ASP A 144 -14.72 -23.73 33.22
N GLY A 145 -13.44 -23.86 32.87
CA GLY A 145 -12.96 -24.28 31.56
C GLY A 145 -12.83 -23.14 30.54
N THR A 146 -13.11 -21.89 30.93
CA THR A 146 -13.03 -20.74 30.02
C THR A 146 -11.56 -20.41 29.70
N PRO A 147 -11.15 -20.38 28.42
CA PRO A 147 -9.79 -20.01 28.05
C PRO A 147 -9.61 -18.49 28.07
N LYS A 148 -8.46 -18.01 28.53
CA LYS A 148 -8.08 -16.59 28.55
C LYS A 148 -6.68 -16.39 28.01
N ILE A 149 -6.54 -15.53 27.01
CA ILE A 149 -5.25 -15.13 26.42
C ILE A 149 -4.59 -14.09 27.29
N THR A 150 -3.31 -14.28 27.59
CA THR A 150 -2.44 -13.34 28.31
C THR A 150 -1.26 -12.94 27.42
N ASP A 151 -0.51 -11.91 27.85
CA ASP A 151 0.77 -11.53 27.25
C ASP A 151 0.68 -11.10 25.77
N PHE A 152 -0.32 -10.27 25.44
CA PHE A 152 -0.39 -9.57 24.15
C PHE A 152 0.91 -8.80 23.89
N GLY A 153 1.74 -9.34 23.02
CA GLY A 153 2.89 -8.66 22.42
C GLY A 153 4.06 -8.26 23.33
N ILE A 154 4.09 -8.58 24.63
CA ILE A 154 5.11 -8.05 25.59
C ILE A 154 6.58 -8.46 25.29
N ALA A 155 6.84 -9.22 24.22
CA ALA A 155 8.17 -9.71 23.92
C ALA A 155 8.46 -9.86 22.41
N ARG A 156 9.02 -8.81 21.81
CA ARG A 156 10.22 -8.94 20.96
C ARG A 156 11.01 -7.63 20.86
N ALA A 157 11.87 -7.43 21.85
CA ALA A 157 13.03 -6.55 21.75
C ALA A 157 14.35 -7.34 21.87
N ILE A 158 14.32 -8.67 21.72
CA ILE A 158 15.54 -9.47 21.68
C ILE A 158 15.59 -10.19 20.34
N SER A 159 16.53 -9.72 19.50
CA SER A 159 17.05 -10.30 18.26
C SER A 159 16.22 -10.10 16.97
N GLU A 160 16.42 -8.96 16.31
CA GLU A 160 16.61 -8.91 14.85
C GLU A 160 18.01 -9.42 14.44
N ALA A 161 18.92 -9.56 15.40
CA ALA A 161 20.19 -10.24 15.24
C ALA A 161 20.32 -11.36 16.28
N THR A 162 20.47 -12.61 15.82
CA THR A 162 20.84 -13.82 16.60
C THR A 162 19.68 -14.77 17.00
N ILE A 163 19.12 -15.49 16.02
CA ILE A 163 18.48 -16.81 16.26
C ILE A 163 19.47 -17.84 16.85
N THR A 164 20.78 -17.56 16.83
CA THR A 164 21.84 -18.53 17.12
C THR A 164 22.29 -18.64 18.58
N HIS A 165 21.82 -17.83 19.53
CA HIS A 165 22.30 -17.95 20.92
C HIS A 165 21.24 -17.55 21.96
N THR A 166 20.36 -18.47 22.38
CA THR A 166 19.90 -18.63 23.78
C THR A 166 18.91 -19.79 23.95
N ASN A 167 19.12 -20.62 24.98
CA ASN A 167 18.25 -21.75 25.35
C ASN A 167 16.83 -21.35 25.81
N SER A 168 16.52 -20.07 26.01
CA SER A 168 15.18 -19.59 26.38
C SER A 168 14.23 -19.39 25.21
N ILE A 169 14.72 -19.41 23.96
CA ILE A 169 13.94 -19.19 22.74
C ILE A 169 13.33 -20.51 22.20
N LEU A 170 13.79 -21.66 22.69
CA LEU A 170 13.41 -22.98 22.17
C LEU A 170 11.90 -23.28 22.27
N GLY A 171 11.19 -22.71 23.23
CA GLY A 171 9.75 -22.95 23.43
C GLY A 171 8.82 -22.18 22.50
N SER A 172 9.25 -21.05 21.95
CA SER A 172 8.38 -20.19 21.10
C SER A 172 8.44 -20.58 19.62
N VAL A 173 9.54 -21.16 19.16
CA VAL A 173 9.76 -21.48 17.73
C VAL A 173 8.81 -22.55 17.18
N HIS A 174 8.20 -23.36 18.05
CA HIS A 174 7.26 -24.40 17.65
C HIS A 174 5.89 -23.89 17.16
N TYR A 175 5.59 -22.61 17.39
CA TYR A 175 4.29 -22.00 17.02
C TYR A 175 4.47 -20.91 15.97
N LEU A 176 5.69 -20.75 15.48
CA LEU A 176 6.11 -19.61 14.69
C LEU A 176 5.58 -19.71 13.26
N SER A 177 5.05 -18.61 12.72
CA SER A 177 4.52 -18.60 11.35
C SER A 177 5.63 -18.62 10.28
N PRO A 178 5.37 -19.08 9.05
CA PRO A 178 6.35 -19.09 7.98
C PRO A 178 7.00 -17.71 7.74
N GLU A 179 6.19 -16.65 7.71
CA GLU A 179 6.67 -15.28 7.57
C GLU A 179 7.56 -14.85 8.76
N GLN A 180 7.22 -15.23 9.99
CA GLN A 180 8.10 -15.00 11.14
C GLN A 180 9.42 -15.79 11.03
N ALA A 181 9.41 -16.98 10.41
CA ALA A 181 10.60 -17.83 10.26
C ALA A 181 11.56 -17.26 9.22
N ARG A 182 11.02 -16.61 8.18
CA ARG A 182 11.82 -15.84 7.19
C ARG A 182 12.34 -14.52 7.76
N GLY A 183 11.81 -14.07 8.89
CA GLY A 183 12.07 -12.73 9.42
C GLY A 183 11.27 -11.62 8.73
N GLY A 184 10.22 -11.97 7.98
CA GLY A 184 9.32 -11.02 7.34
C GLY A 184 8.33 -10.37 8.32
N HIS A 185 7.49 -9.47 7.79
CA HIS A 185 6.51 -8.74 8.58
C HIS A 185 5.42 -9.65 9.16
N VAL A 186 5.16 -9.51 10.46
CA VAL A 186 4.12 -10.25 11.17
C VAL A 186 2.78 -9.54 10.98
N THR A 187 1.77 -10.28 10.51
CA THR A 187 0.43 -9.75 10.22
C THR A 187 -0.64 -10.47 11.06
N TYR A 188 -1.90 -10.06 10.93
CA TYR A 188 -3.04 -10.78 11.53
C TYR A 188 -3.09 -12.26 11.12
N LYS A 189 -2.65 -12.59 9.90
CA LYS A 189 -2.57 -13.98 9.39
C LYS A 189 -1.52 -14.83 10.11
N SER A 190 -0.51 -14.21 10.74
CA SER A 190 0.50 -14.90 11.54
C SER A 190 -0.08 -15.47 12.85
N ASP A 191 -1.00 -14.73 13.47
CA ASP A 191 -1.73 -15.19 14.64
C ASP A 191 -2.65 -16.37 14.27
N ILE A 192 -3.32 -16.32 13.12
CA ILE A 192 -4.17 -17.42 12.61
C ILE A 192 -3.36 -18.70 12.41
N TYR A 193 -2.15 -18.59 11.84
CA TYR A 193 -1.26 -19.75 11.70
C TYR A 193 -0.92 -20.36 13.06
N SER A 194 -0.54 -19.52 14.02
CA SER A 194 -0.18 -19.94 15.37
C SER A 194 -1.36 -20.63 16.08
N LEU A 195 -2.59 -20.10 15.93
CA LEU A 195 -3.82 -20.75 16.41
C LEU A 195 -4.02 -22.13 15.79
N GLY A 196 -3.73 -22.29 14.49
CA GLY A 196 -3.76 -23.58 13.81
C GLY A 196 -2.79 -24.61 14.42
N ILE A 197 -1.56 -24.19 14.74
CA ILE A 197 -0.58 -25.05 15.43
C ILE A 197 -1.05 -25.40 16.85
N VAL A 198 -1.62 -24.44 17.58
CA VAL A 198 -2.20 -24.69 18.91
C VAL A 198 -3.37 -25.68 18.82
N LEU A 199 -4.24 -25.58 17.81
CA LEU A 199 -5.34 -26.52 17.59
C LEU A 199 -4.81 -27.93 17.31
N TYR A 200 -3.77 -28.04 16.48
CA TYR A 200 -3.10 -29.31 16.22
C TYR A 200 -2.59 -29.93 17.52
N GLU A 201 -1.84 -29.17 18.33
CA GLU A 201 -1.28 -29.68 19.58
C GLU A 201 -2.36 -30.04 20.60
N MET A 202 -3.42 -29.23 20.71
CA MET A 202 -4.55 -29.55 21.58
C MET A 202 -5.13 -30.92 21.26
N LEU A 203 -5.22 -31.30 19.97
CA LEU A 203 -5.80 -32.57 19.57
C LEU A 203 -4.78 -33.71 19.57
N ALA A 204 -3.55 -33.46 19.14
CA ALA A 204 -2.50 -34.47 19.01
C ALA A 204 -1.85 -34.80 20.36
N GLY A 205 -1.72 -33.82 21.25
CA GLY A 205 -0.91 -33.88 22.48
C GLY A 205 0.53 -33.37 22.28
N GLU A 206 0.96 -33.26 21.02
CA GLU A 206 2.28 -32.80 20.62
C GLU A 206 2.21 -31.85 19.41
N VAL A 207 3.27 -31.07 19.21
CA VAL A 207 3.37 -30.11 18.11
C VAL A 207 3.64 -30.81 16.78
N PRO A 208 3.18 -30.27 15.63
CA PRO A 208 3.33 -30.93 14.33
C PRO A 208 4.78 -30.96 13.84
N PHE A 209 5.60 -29.99 14.27
CA PHE A 209 7.00 -29.87 13.88
C PHE A 209 7.90 -29.84 15.11
N ASN A 210 8.78 -30.84 15.20
CA ASN A 210 9.77 -30.97 16.27
C ASN A 210 11.17 -31.17 15.69
N GLY A 211 12.24 -30.85 16.41
CA GLY A 211 13.61 -30.98 15.92
C GLY A 211 14.67 -30.65 16.97
N ASP A 212 15.91 -31.04 16.70
CA ASP A 212 17.03 -30.90 17.65
C ASP A 212 17.46 -29.44 17.86
N THR A 213 17.16 -28.56 16.90
CA THR A 213 17.54 -27.14 16.94
C THR A 213 16.37 -26.24 16.59
N ALA A 214 16.38 -25.01 17.14
CA ALA A 214 15.37 -23.99 16.81
C ALA A 214 15.29 -23.69 15.31
N VAL A 215 16.45 -23.66 14.63
CA VAL A 215 16.54 -23.46 13.18
C VAL A 215 15.87 -24.61 12.43
N SER A 216 16.09 -25.86 12.84
CA SER A 216 15.45 -27.01 12.19
C SER A 216 13.92 -26.98 12.30
N ILE A 217 13.39 -26.49 13.42
CA ILE A 217 11.95 -26.32 13.63
C ILE A 217 11.41 -25.20 12.74
N ALA A 218 12.11 -24.06 12.66
CA ALA A 218 11.74 -22.95 11.79
C ALA A 218 11.70 -23.35 10.30
N ILE A 219 12.69 -24.12 9.83
CA ILE A 219 12.71 -24.66 8.45
C ILE A 219 11.50 -25.57 8.20
N LYS A 220 11.09 -26.39 9.18
CA LYS A 220 9.87 -27.21 9.05
C LYS A 220 8.60 -26.35 8.94
N HIS A 221 8.51 -25.25 9.69
CA HIS A 221 7.42 -24.31 9.52
C HIS A 221 7.39 -23.69 8.12
N LEU A 222 8.55 -23.47 7.48
CA LEU A 222 8.64 -22.95 6.11
C LEU A 222 8.27 -23.98 5.03
N GLN A 223 8.81 -25.19 5.11
CA GLN A 223 8.85 -26.12 3.97
C GLN A 223 8.12 -27.43 4.20
N ALA A 224 8.08 -27.94 5.44
CA ALA A 224 7.53 -29.27 5.69
C ALA A 224 5.99 -29.23 5.59
N PRO A 225 5.36 -30.21 4.91
CA PRO A 225 3.91 -30.32 4.90
C PRO A 225 3.40 -30.60 6.31
N LEU A 226 2.19 -30.12 6.62
CA LEU A 226 1.55 -30.43 7.89
C LEU A 226 1.25 -31.95 7.97
N PRO A 227 1.71 -32.66 9.01
CA PRO A 227 1.34 -34.06 9.21
C PRO A 227 -0.17 -34.19 9.41
N SER A 228 -0.79 -35.21 8.81
CA SER A 228 -2.23 -35.44 8.99
C SER A 228 -2.51 -35.97 10.39
N ILE A 229 -3.33 -35.26 11.17
CA ILE A 229 -3.68 -35.70 12.52
C ILE A 229 -4.53 -36.98 12.49
N ARG A 230 -5.27 -37.18 11.40
CA ARG A 230 -6.14 -38.36 11.20
C ARG A 230 -5.36 -39.65 10.96
N GLU A 231 -4.08 -39.59 10.59
CA GLU A 231 -3.23 -40.78 10.49
C GLU A 231 -3.08 -41.47 11.86
N ASN A 232 -2.90 -40.67 12.92
CA ASN A 232 -2.73 -41.18 14.29
C ASN A 232 -4.05 -41.16 15.09
N LYS A 233 -4.97 -40.24 14.78
CA LYS A 233 -6.27 -40.10 15.46
C LYS A 233 -7.44 -40.09 14.46
N PRO A 234 -7.81 -41.25 13.86
CA PRO A 234 -8.85 -41.32 12.81
C PRO A 234 -10.26 -40.89 13.24
N HIS A 235 -10.51 -40.80 14.55
CA HIS A 235 -11.79 -40.37 15.11
C HIS A 235 -12.03 -38.85 14.99
N ILE A 236 -11.00 -38.07 14.68
CA ILE A 236 -11.10 -36.61 14.48
C ILE A 236 -11.81 -36.34 13.15
N PRO A 237 -12.92 -35.56 13.13
CA PRO A 237 -13.63 -35.22 11.88
C PRO A 237 -12.75 -34.50 10.85
N GLN A 238 -13.01 -34.73 9.56
CA GLN A 238 -12.23 -34.12 8.47
C GLN A 238 -12.36 -32.61 8.46
N SER A 239 -13.55 -32.10 8.79
CA SER A 239 -13.84 -30.69 9.00
C SER A 239 -12.90 -30.01 10.02
N VAL A 240 -12.56 -30.70 11.12
CA VAL A 240 -11.62 -30.19 12.13
C VAL A 240 -10.19 -30.18 11.59
N GLU A 241 -9.78 -31.24 10.90
CA GLU A 241 -8.47 -31.28 10.25
C GLU A 241 -8.35 -30.20 9.15
N ASN A 242 -9.41 -29.97 8.37
CA ASN A 242 -9.46 -28.93 7.35
C ASN A 242 -9.26 -27.55 7.96
N ALA A 243 -9.81 -27.28 9.15
CA ALA A 243 -9.58 -26.02 9.84
C ALA A 243 -8.11 -25.82 10.21
N ILE A 244 -7.43 -26.88 10.66
CA ILE A 244 -5.98 -26.86 10.92
C ILE A 244 -5.20 -26.64 9.63
N ILE A 245 -5.50 -27.39 8.57
CA ILE A 245 -4.81 -27.28 7.27
C ILE A 245 -4.94 -25.86 6.72
N LYS A 246 -6.16 -25.30 6.73
CA LYS A 246 -6.42 -23.95 6.24
C LYS A 246 -5.70 -22.90 7.08
N ALA A 247 -5.78 -22.97 8.42
CA ALA A 247 -5.08 -22.04 9.28
C ALA A 247 -3.55 -22.11 9.11
N THR A 248 -3.00 -23.30 8.87
CA THR A 248 -1.55 -23.55 8.78
C THR A 248 -1.00 -23.59 7.35
N ALA A 249 -1.75 -23.09 6.37
CA ALA A 249 -1.25 -22.92 5.01
C ALA A 249 0.01 -22.05 5.01
N LYS A 250 1.03 -22.44 4.20
CA LYS A 250 2.33 -21.77 4.21
C LYS A 250 2.21 -20.34 3.72
N ASP A 251 1.55 -20.16 2.59
CA ASP A 251 1.17 -18.86 2.06
C ASP A 251 -0.05 -18.30 2.86
N PRO A 252 0.07 -17.09 3.43
CA PRO A 252 -1.03 -16.40 4.13
C PRO A 252 -2.32 -16.19 3.31
N PHE A 253 -2.24 -16.18 1.98
CA PHE A 253 -3.38 -16.02 1.09
C PHE A 253 -4.41 -17.15 1.25
N TYR A 254 -3.93 -18.40 1.37
CA TYR A 254 -4.80 -19.57 1.54
C TYR A 254 -5.32 -19.78 2.98
N ARG A 255 -4.90 -18.94 3.93
CA ARG A 255 -5.41 -18.97 5.31
C ARG A 255 -6.78 -18.29 5.38
N TYR A 256 -7.49 -18.47 6.51
CA TYR A 256 -8.68 -17.66 6.81
C TYR A 256 -8.41 -16.16 6.62
N ALA A 257 -9.35 -15.40 6.04
CA ALA A 257 -9.14 -13.97 5.81
C ALA A 257 -9.04 -13.23 7.14
N THR A 258 -9.90 -13.60 8.09
CA THR A 258 -9.89 -13.05 9.46
C THR A 258 -9.93 -14.16 10.52
N ALA A 259 -9.57 -13.82 11.75
CA ALA A 259 -9.75 -14.72 12.90
C ALA A 259 -11.25 -14.97 13.22
N LEU A 260 -12.13 -14.04 12.81
CA LEU A 260 -13.57 -14.22 12.90
C LEU A 260 -14.05 -15.35 11.97
N ASP A 261 -13.58 -15.39 10.72
CA ASP A 261 -13.92 -16.48 9.78
C ASP A 261 -13.51 -17.85 10.33
N MET A 262 -12.35 -17.91 11.00
CA MET A 262 -11.89 -19.13 11.67
C MET A 262 -12.82 -19.51 12.83
N SER A 263 -13.23 -18.55 13.65
CA SER A 263 -14.18 -18.76 14.75
C SER A 263 -15.53 -19.27 14.25
N GLU A 264 -16.06 -18.66 13.18
CA GLU A 264 -17.32 -19.05 12.56
C GLU A 264 -17.24 -20.45 11.95
N ASP A 265 -16.15 -20.78 11.25
CA ASP A 265 -15.95 -22.12 10.70
C ASP A 265 -15.91 -23.18 11.83
N LEU A 266 -15.14 -22.92 12.89
CA LEU A 266 -15.05 -23.78 14.09
C LEU A 266 -16.40 -23.98 14.79
N SER A 267 -17.33 -23.03 14.70
CA SER A 267 -18.67 -23.21 15.26
C SER A 267 -19.47 -24.30 14.53
N THR A 268 -19.10 -24.63 13.29
CA THR A 268 -19.83 -25.58 12.43
C THR A 268 -19.09 -26.89 12.17
N VAL A 269 -17.78 -27.01 12.47
CA VAL A 269 -16.98 -28.20 12.14
C VAL A 269 -17.54 -29.51 12.72
N LEU A 270 -18.28 -29.47 13.83
CA LEU A 270 -18.91 -30.65 14.44
C LEU A 270 -20.36 -30.86 14.00
N SER A 271 -20.87 -30.07 13.05
CA SER A 271 -22.23 -30.20 12.52
C SER A 271 -22.42 -31.54 11.80
N PRO A 272 -23.56 -32.22 11.98
CA PRO A 272 -23.90 -33.43 11.23
C PRO A 272 -23.84 -33.27 9.70
N SER A 273 -24.04 -32.05 9.18
CA SER A 273 -23.96 -31.76 7.75
C SER A 273 -22.55 -31.89 7.17
N ARG A 274 -21.50 -31.79 7.99
CA ARG A 274 -20.08 -31.79 7.58
C ARG A 274 -19.35 -33.12 7.82
N VAL A 275 -20.08 -34.16 8.23
CA VAL A 275 -19.49 -35.48 8.56
C VAL A 275 -18.71 -36.10 7.39
N ASN A 276 -19.18 -35.89 6.15
CA ASN A 276 -18.57 -36.43 4.93
C ASN A 276 -17.78 -35.38 4.15
N GLU A 277 -17.29 -34.32 4.81
CA GLU A 277 -16.49 -33.30 4.15
C GLU A 277 -15.20 -33.90 3.59
N SER A 278 -14.86 -33.53 2.34
CA SER A 278 -13.60 -33.92 1.73
C SER A 278 -12.43 -33.17 2.34
N LYS A 279 -11.23 -33.76 2.31
CA LYS A 279 -10.01 -33.08 2.74
C LYS A 279 -9.82 -31.79 1.94
N TYR A 280 -9.56 -30.69 2.64
CA TYR A 280 -9.19 -29.42 2.03
C TYR A 280 -7.82 -29.58 1.37
N LEU A 281 -7.77 -29.34 0.07
CA LEU A 281 -6.54 -29.32 -0.72
C LEU A 281 -6.20 -27.85 -0.97
N VAL A 282 -5.06 -27.41 -0.45
CA VAL A 282 -4.47 -26.14 -0.90
C VAL A 282 -4.01 -26.41 -2.33
N ASP A 283 -4.56 -25.69 -3.30
CA ASP A 283 -4.19 -25.85 -4.69
C ASP A 283 -2.76 -25.34 -4.87
N GLN A 284 -1.77 -26.24 -4.78
CA GLN A 284 -0.35 -25.93 -4.97
C GLN A 284 0.00 -25.66 -6.44
N LEU A 285 -0.99 -25.35 -7.29
CA LEU A 285 -0.78 -25.05 -8.72
C LEU A 285 -0.15 -23.67 -8.98
N SER A 286 0.23 -22.92 -7.94
CA SER A 286 1.07 -21.72 -8.06
C SER A 286 2.49 -21.91 -7.47
N ASP A 287 2.90 -23.13 -7.12
CA ASP A 287 4.30 -23.41 -6.79
C ASP A 287 5.09 -23.63 -8.08
N GLY A 288 5.58 -22.53 -8.64
CA GLY A 288 6.64 -22.52 -9.65
C GLY A 288 7.97 -23.05 -9.15
N HIS A 289 8.07 -23.78 -8.03
CA HIS A 289 9.27 -24.52 -7.64
C HIS A 289 8.94 -25.82 -6.90
N THR A 290 9.38 -26.93 -7.50
CA THR A 290 9.81 -28.22 -6.91
C THR A 290 9.08 -29.42 -7.50
N GLN A 291 9.56 -29.87 -8.66
CA GLN A 291 9.43 -31.28 -9.03
C GLN A 291 10.21 -32.12 -8.01
N ALA A 292 9.50 -32.79 -7.12
CA ALA A 292 10.07 -33.82 -6.28
C ALA A 292 10.62 -34.96 -7.15
N VAL A 293 11.92 -35.22 -7.04
CA VAL A 293 12.54 -36.46 -7.54
C VAL A 293 11.92 -37.62 -6.74
N PRO A 294 11.43 -38.70 -7.38
CA PRO A 294 10.81 -39.79 -6.66
C PRO A 294 11.87 -40.51 -5.83
N VAL A 295 11.60 -40.66 -4.54
CA VAL A 295 12.32 -41.58 -3.67
C VAL A 295 12.14 -42.98 -4.24
N VAL A 296 13.22 -43.54 -4.79
CA VAL A 296 13.28 -44.96 -5.11
C VAL A 296 13.21 -45.71 -3.79
N SER A 297 12.11 -46.43 -3.62
CA SER A 297 11.93 -47.49 -2.64
C SER A 297 12.98 -48.58 -2.85
N GLU A 298 13.97 -48.64 -1.98
CA GLU A 298 14.72 -49.86 -1.72
C GLU A 298 14.12 -50.55 -0.49
N GLU A 299 13.51 -51.70 -0.74
CA GLU A 299 13.20 -52.71 0.27
C GLU A 299 14.49 -53.09 1.02
N LYS A 300 14.48 -52.95 2.34
CA LYS A 300 15.32 -53.75 3.24
C LYS A 300 14.45 -54.38 4.31
N GLU A 301 14.23 -55.68 4.14
CA GLU A 301 13.89 -56.61 5.21
C GLU A 301 14.97 -56.51 6.31
N GLU A 302 14.57 -56.17 7.53
CA GLU A 302 15.30 -56.55 8.74
C GLU A 302 14.52 -57.65 9.46
N PRO A 303 15.18 -58.71 9.96
CA PRO A 303 14.52 -59.76 10.70
C PRO A 303 14.28 -59.36 12.15
N GLU A 304 13.11 -59.76 12.63
CA GLU A 304 12.56 -59.57 13.97
C GLU A 304 13.45 -60.17 15.08
N GLU A 305 13.75 -59.38 16.12
CA GLU A 305 14.03 -59.90 17.46
C GLU A 305 12.97 -59.38 18.44
N GLU A 306 11.94 -60.18 18.69
CA GLU A 306 11.11 -60.06 19.88
C GLU A 306 11.73 -60.89 21.03
N THR A 307 11.92 -60.27 22.19
CA THR A 307 12.19 -61.00 23.44
C THR A 307 11.07 -60.76 24.44
N MET A 308 10.54 -61.87 24.98
CA MET A 308 9.99 -62.15 26.32
C MET A 308 8.74 -63.02 26.15
N ILE A 309 8.67 -64.25 26.68
CA ILE A 309 8.26 -64.53 28.07
C ILE A 309 8.56 -66.01 28.42
N ALA A 310 9.05 -66.18 29.64
CA ALA A 310 8.93 -67.29 30.62
C ALA A 310 8.62 -68.75 30.19
N GLY A 311 9.38 -69.66 30.82
CA GLY A 311 8.83 -70.87 31.44
C GLY A 311 9.18 -72.21 30.80
N THR A 312 10.12 -72.93 31.41
CA THR A 312 10.23 -74.41 31.38
C THR A 312 8.90 -75.07 31.81
N PRO A 313 8.58 -76.36 31.53
CA PRO A 313 9.45 -77.56 31.47
C PRO A 313 9.10 -78.53 30.30
N LEU A 314 9.85 -79.60 29.96
CA LEU A 314 9.81 -80.93 30.57
C LEU A 314 10.71 -81.91 29.76
N VAL A 315 11.62 -82.58 30.48
CA VAL A 315 11.81 -84.05 30.50
C VAL A 315 12.38 -84.81 29.28
N ASN A 316 13.61 -85.30 29.49
CA ASN A 316 14.23 -86.60 29.12
C ASN A 316 14.18 -87.10 27.66
N ALA A 317 15.37 -87.41 27.12
CA ALA A 317 15.91 -88.78 27.19
C ALA A 317 17.40 -88.88 26.79
N LYS A 318 18.11 -89.71 27.57
CA LYS A 318 19.42 -90.39 27.37
C LYS A 318 19.72 -90.75 25.89
N ALA A 319 20.95 -90.91 25.40
CA ALA A 319 22.07 -91.63 25.99
C ALA A 319 23.41 -91.45 25.23
N SER A 320 24.49 -91.25 26.00
CA SER A 320 25.74 -92.05 26.07
C SER A 320 26.78 -92.11 24.94
N ASN A 321 28.02 -91.79 25.35
CA ASN A 321 29.34 -92.43 25.10
C ASN A 321 29.89 -92.43 23.64
N ASP A 322 31.18 -92.26 23.33
CA ASP A 322 32.45 -92.41 24.05
C ASP A 322 33.57 -91.57 23.37
N ALA A 323 34.65 -91.34 24.12
CA ALA A 323 35.94 -90.71 23.72
C ALA A 323 36.72 -91.54 22.65
N ALA A 324 37.78 -91.13 21.94
CA ALA A 324 38.97 -90.29 22.23
C ALA A 324 39.79 -90.08 20.89
N PRO A 325 41.03 -89.51 20.83
CA PRO A 325 41.41 -88.42 19.92
C PRO A 325 42.62 -88.76 18.96
N PRO A 326 43.58 -87.85 18.64
CA PRO A 326 43.65 -87.03 17.40
C PRO A 326 44.95 -87.23 16.58
N LYS A 327 45.10 -86.61 15.39
CA LYS A 327 46.43 -86.28 14.79
C LYS A 327 46.47 -84.94 14.00
N LYS A 328 47.65 -84.31 14.05
CA LYS A 328 48.07 -82.93 13.71
C LYS A 328 48.25 -82.63 12.20
N ALA A 329 48.08 -81.34 11.82
CA ALA A 329 48.89 -80.53 10.86
C ALA A 329 48.26 -79.12 10.72
N GLY A 330 48.92 -77.95 10.59
CA GLY A 330 50.31 -77.52 10.55
C GLY A 330 50.36 -75.98 10.58
N TRP A 331 51.16 -75.41 11.50
CA TRP A 331 51.23 -73.99 11.93
C TRP A 331 51.60 -72.95 10.84
N LYS A 332 52.20 -73.37 9.72
CA LYS A 332 52.80 -72.45 8.74
C LYS A 332 51.80 -71.66 7.87
N LYS A 333 50.51 -72.01 7.85
CA LYS A 333 49.48 -71.32 7.03
C LYS A 333 48.82 -70.10 7.72
N TRP A 334 48.91 -69.99 9.05
CA TRP A 334 48.30 -68.90 9.82
C TRP A 334 49.19 -67.64 9.90
N LEU A 335 50.52 -67.81 9.82
CA LEU A 335 51.45 -66.69 9.82
C LEU A 335 51.40 -65.89 8.51
N THR A 336 51.26 -66.57 7.36
CA THR A 336 51.14 -65.91 6.05
C THR A 336 49.81 -65.18 5.87
N ALA A 337 48.72 -65.72 6.42
CA ALA A 337 47.41 -65.05 6.41
C ALA A 337 47.42 -63.79 7.30
N SER A 338 48.06 -63.84 8.47
CA SER A 338 48.17 -62.67 9.35
C SER A 338 49.02 -61.54 8.76
N ILE A 339 50.10 -61.86 8.03
CA ILE A 339 50.94 -60.85 7.38
C ILE A 339 50.20 -60.17 6.22
N ILE A 340 49.38 -60.90 5.45
CA ILE A 340 48.58 -60.32 4.36
C ILE A 340 47.48 -59.41 4.91
N VAL A 341 46.79 -59.81 5.98
CA VAL A 341 45.79 -58.96 6.66
C VAL A 341 46.45 -57.71 7.23
N LEU A 342 47.61 -57.84 7.86
CA LEU A 342 48.34 -56.70 8.41
C LEU A 342 48.85 -55.76 7.30
N ALA A 343 49.33 -56.30 6.17
CA ALA A 343 49.74 -55.50 5.01
C ALA A 343 48.56 -54.79 4.33
N LEU A 344 47.37 -55.42 4.28
CA LEU A 344 46.14 -54.78 3.80
C LEU A 344 45.65 -53.69 4.75
N LEU A 345 45.80 -53.87 6.07
CA LEU A 345 45.48 -52.87 7.08
C LEU A 345 46.44 -51.67 7.02
N PHE A 346 47.75 -51.92 6.89
CA PHE A 346 48.72 -50.84 6.71
C PHE A 346 48.58 -50.17 5.34
N GLY A 347 48.22 -50.93 4.30
CA GLY A 347 47.93 -50.40 2.97
C GLY A 347 46.66 -49.54 2.95
N SER A 348 45.60 -49.95 3.65
CA SER A 348 44.37 -49.15 3.77
C SER A 348 44.57 -47.90 4.63
N ILE A 349 45.36 -48.00 5.71
CA ILE A 349 45.74 -46.84 6.52
C ILE A 349 46.62 -45.89 5.72
N TYR A 350 47.60 -46.39 4.97
CA TYR A 350 48.45 -45.55 4.12
C TYR A 350 47.65 -44.90 2.98
N PHE A 351 46.75 -45.64 2.34
CA PHE A 351 45.83 -45.11 1.33
C PHE A 351 44.87 -44.06 1.92
N ALA A 352 44.29 -44.33 3.08
CA ALA A 352 43.46 -43.37 3.80
C ALA A 352 44.25 -42.13 4.23
N PHE A 353 45.55 -42.25 4.53
CA PHE A 353 46.38 -41.13 4.96
C PHE A 353 46.95 -40.32 3.79
N THR A 354 47.09 -40.91 2.60
CA THR A 354 47.73 -40.28 1.43
C THR A 354 46.77 -39.89 0.30
N TRP A 355 45.70 -40.64 0.08
CA TRP A 355 44.74 -40.41 -1.02
C TRP A 355 43.41 -39.80 -0.54
N LEU A 356 42.94 -40.15 0.67
CA LEU A 356 41.71 -39.58 1.23
C LEU A 356 41.73 -38.05 1.40
N PRO A 357 42.85 -37.41 1.81
CA PRO A 357 42.90 -35.94 1.93
C PRO A 357 42.72 -35.23 0.59
N GLN A 358 43.14 -35.85 -0.52
CA GLN A 358 42.98 -35.31 -1.87
C GLN A 358 41.55 -35.48 -2.40
N TRP A 359 40.75 -36.38 -1.84
CA TRP A 359 39.35 -36.58 -2.25
C TRP A 359 38.35 -35.78 -1.41
N LEU A 360 38.78 -35.28 -0.24
CA LEU A 360 37.95 -34.48 0.69
C LEU A 360 38.26 -32.97 0.63
N HIS A 361 39.25 -32.54 -0.16
CA HIS A 361 39.54 -31.12 -0.35
C HIS A 361 38.65 -30.57 -1.46
N VAL A 362 37.73 -29.68 -1.11
CA VAL A 362 36.92 -28.91 -2.06
C VAL A 362 37.53 -27.52 -2.11
N ASP A 363 37.85 -27.05 -3.31
CA ASP A 363 38.45 -25.73 -3.50
C ASP A 363 37.52 -24.64 -2.98
N GLU A 364 38.11 -23.57 -2.45
CA GLU A 364 37.40 -22.43 -1.87
C GLU A 364 37.60 -21.19 -2.75
N VAL A 365 36.52 -20.44 -2.94
CA VAL A 365 36.44 -19.26 -3.81
C VAL A 365 35.87 -18.08 -3.03
N LEU A 366 36.36 -16.88 -3.34
CA LEU A 366 35.91 -15.64 -2.71
C LEU A 366 34.70 -15.08 -3.46
N ILE A 367 33.65 -14.70 -2.74
CA ILE A 367 32.50 -13.98 -3.30
C ILE A 367 32.98 -12.55 -3.68
N PRO A 368 32.75 -12.09 -4.93
CA PRO A 368 33.09 -10.73 -5.35
C PRO A 368 32.39 -9.64 -4.54
N ASP A 369 33.03 -8.48 -4.41
CA ASP A 369 32.54 -7.35 -3.59
C ASP A 369 31.68 -6.35 -4.40
N ASN A 370 31.52 -6.58 -5.70
CA ASN A 370 30.85 -5.69 -6.64
C ASN A 370 29.44 -6.14 -7.02
N LEU A 371 28.94 -7.25 -6.48
CA LEU A 371 27.68 -7.85 -6.93
C LEU A 371 26.46 -6.98 -6.63
N VAL A 372 26.48 -6.17 -5.56
CA VAL A 372 25.38 -5.23 -5.24
C VAL A 372 25.43 -4.02 -6.17
N GLY A 373 24.30 -3.70 -6.78
CA GLY A 373 24.18 -2.61 -7.76
C GLY A 373 24.53 -3.02 -9.20
N MET A 374 24.94 -4.27 -9.43
CA MET A 374 25.12 -4.82 -10.77
C MET A 374 23.80 -5.35 -11.34
N GLU A 375 23.72 -5.41 -12.67
CA GLU A 375 22.67 -6.14 -13.36
C GLU A 375 22.77 -7.63 -13.02
N TYR A 376 21.64 -8.28 -12.74
CA TYR A 376 21.64 -9.65 -12.25
C TYR A 376 22.24 -10.65 -13.25
N GLU A 377 22.16 -10.38 -14.56
CA GLU A 377 22.74 -11.22 -15.60
C GLU A 377 24.27 -11.21 -15.52
N GLU A 378 24.87 -10.03 -15.33
CA GLU A 378 26.31 -9.87 -15.16
C GLU A 378 26.79 -10.51 -13.85
N ALA A 379 26.07 -10.27 -12.75
CA ALA A 379 26.38 -10.86 -11.45
C ALA A 379 26.26 -12.41 -11.47
N SER A 380 25.24 -12.94 -12.15
CA SER A 380 25.04 -14.38 -12.30
C SER A 380 26.17 -15.03 -13.11
N GLN A 381 26.61 -14.37 -14.18
CA GLN A 381 27.73 -14.84 -14.99
C GLN A 381 29.04 -14.83 -14.20
N GLU A 382 29.32 -13.77 -13.44
CA GLU A 382 30.52 -13.67 -12.61
C GLU A 382 30.58 -14.77 -11.53
N LEU A 383 29.45 -15.05 -10.89
CA LEU A 383 29.33 -16.15 -9.92
C LEU A 383 29.45 -17.53 -10.57
N THR A 384 28.91 -17.71 -11.77
CA THR A 384 29.01 -18.96 -12.53
C THR A 384 30.45 -19.23 -12.99
N ASP A 385 31.19 -18.20 -13.37
CA ASP A 385 32.62 -18.28 -13.74
C ASP A 385 33.50 -18.71 -12.55
N LEU A 386 33.04 -18.40 -11.32
CA LEU A 386 33.62 -18.87 -10.06
C LEU A 386 33.17 -20.28 -9.65
N ALA A 387 32.43 -20.99 -10.52
CA ALA A 387 31.86 -22.30 -10.30
C ALA A 387 30.91 -22.36 -9.08
N LEU A 388 30.19 -21.26 -8.83
CA LEU A 388 29.12 -21.17 -7.83
C LEU A 388 27.76 -21.36 -8.51
N ARG A 389 26.75 -21.79 -7.75
CA ARG A 389 25.37 -21.90 -8.23
C ARG A 389 24.64 -20.62 -7.89
N VAL A 390 23.82 -20.13 -8.81
CA VAL A 390 23.07 -18.88 -8.61
C VAL A 390 21.58 -19.20 -8.51
N GLU A 391 20.93 -18.64 -7.50
CA GLU A 391 19.47 -18.60 -7.36
C GLU A 391 19.03 -17.15 -7.29
N ILE A 392 17.94 -16.82 -7.97
CA ILE A 392 17.41 -15.46 -8.05
C ILE A 392 16.15 -15.41 -7.19
N GLU A 393 16.09 -14.44 -6.29
CA GLU A 393 14.88 -14.06 -5.58
C GLU A 393 14.49 -12.63 -5.97
N GLU A 394 13.27 -12.47 -6.48
CA GLU A 394 12.76 -11.17 -6.93
C GLU A 394 12.09 -10.42 -5.77
N PHE A 395 12.36 -9.13 -5.65
CA PHE A 395 11.80 -8.25 -4.61
C PHE A 395 11.52 -6.86 -5.17
N ASN A 396 10.43 -6.23 -4.74
CA ASN A 396 10.23 -4.80 -5.01
C ASN A 396 11.18 -3.97 -4.14
N ASP A 397 11.78 -2.95 -4.73
CA ASP A 397 12.68 -2.01 -4.05
C ASP A 397 12.49 -0.61 -4.66
N GLU A 398 12.22 0.37 -3.81
CA GLU A 398 11.92 1.75 -4.22
C GLU A 398 13.17 2.51 -4.68
N GLU A 399 14.38 2.07 -4.29
CA GLU A 399 15.64 2.78 -4.60
C GLU A 399 16.41 2.13 -5.76
N ALA A 400 16.32 0.79 -5.89
CA ALA A 400 17.06 0.03 -6.88
C ALA A 400 16.26 -0.17 -8.18
N PRO A 401 16.82 0.16 -9.37
CA PRO A 401 16.16 -0.10 -10.65
C PRO A 401 15.86 -1.58 -10.89
N GLU A 402 14.80 -1.87 -11.64
CA GLU A 402 14.43 -3.22 -12.07
C GLU A 402 15.64 -3.96 -12.69
N GLY A 403 15.82 -5.23 -12.32
CA GLY A 403 16.91 -6.08 -12.79
C GLY A 403 18.24 -5.89 -12.05
N THR A 404 18.30 -4.99 -11.06
CA THR A 404 19.52 -4.73 -10.29
C THR A 404 19.60 -5.62 -9.05
N VAL A 405 20.78 -6.14 -8.73
CA VAL A 405 21.02 -6.89 -7.50
C VAL A 405 21.05 -5.94 -6.30
N ILE A 406 20.08 -6.11 -5.39
CA ILE A 406 19.95 -5.32 -4.15
C ILE A 406 20.85 -5.88 -3.06
N SER A 407 20.93 -7.21 -2.97
CA SER A 407 21.74 -7.91 -1.99
C SER A 407 21.98 -9.34 -2.40
N HIS A 408 22.96 -10.00 -1.78
CA HIS A 408 23.21 -11.41 -2.01
C HIS A 408 23.65 -12.14 -0.74
N THR A 409 23.42 -13.45 -0.72
CA THR A 409 23.87 -14.35 0.34
C THR A 409 24.60 -15.53 -0.29
N PRO A 410 25.81 -15.90 0.14
CA PRO A 410 26.64 -15.29 1.20
C PRO A 410 27.14 -13.87 0.88
N ARG A 411 27.54 -13.10 1.90
CA ARG A 411 27.97 -11.69 1.76
C ARG A 411 29.27 -11.56 0.95
N GLU A 412 29.48 -10.39 0.38
CA GLU A 412 30.75 -9.96 -0.24
C GLU A 412 31.97 -10.28 0.65
N GLY A 413 33.08 -10.63 0.00
CA GLY A 413 34.33 -10.97 0.66
C GLY A 413 34.30 -12.26 1.48
N THR A 414 33.22 -13.04 1.45
CA THR A 414 33.17 -14.35 2.13
C THR A 414 33.79 -15.43 1.26
N THR A 415 34.55 -16.32 1.90
CA THR A 415 35.13 -17.49 1.24
C THR A 415 34.18 -18.66 1.36
N VAL A 416 33.75 -19.20 0.21
CA VAL A 416 32.79 -20.30 0.11
C VAL A 416 33.40 -21.46 -0.68
N LYS A 417 32.84 -22.65 -0.55
CA LYS A 417 33.30 -23.80 -1.35
C LYS A 417 32.78 -23.66 -2.78
N VAL A 418 33.51 -24.18 -3.77
CA VAL A 418 32.98 -24.40 -5.11
C VAL A 418 31.66 -25.17 -5.03
N ASP A 419 30.70 -24.88 -5.93
CA ASP A 419 29.35 -25.46 -5.98
C ASP A 419 28.39 -24.97 -4.86
N THR A 420 28.79 -23.96 -4.08
CA THR A 420 27.91 -23.28 -3.12
C THR A 420 26.83 -22.47 -3.84
N LEU A 421 25.63 -22.47 -3.28
CA LEU A 421 24.50 -21.67 -3.75
C LEU A 421 24.64 -20.23 -3.25
N VAL A 422 24.62 -19.29 -4.19
CA VAL A 422 24.58 -17.85 -3.96
C VAL A 422 23.22 -17.35 -4.40
N THR A 423 22.46 -16.84 -3.45
CA THR A 423 21.14 -16.26 -3.72
C THR A 423 21.30 -14.77 -3.97
N LEU A 424 20.96 -14.32 -5.17
CA LEU A 424 20.90 -12.91 -5.56
C LEU A 424 19.46 -12.41 -5.35
N ARG A 425 19.30 -11.34 -4.57
CA ARG A 425 18.03 -10.61 -4.47
C ARG A 425 18.02 -9.52 -5.52
N VAL A 426 17.10 -9.62 -6.47
CA VAL A 426 17.01 -8.74 -7.64
C VAL A 426 15.79 -7.84 -7.50
N SER A 427 15.97 -6.56 -7.80
CA SER A 427 14.90 -5.57 -7.79
C SER A 427 13.92 -5.80 -8.93
N LEU A 428 12.63 -5.78 -8.62
CA LEU A 428 11.53 -5.64 -9.59
C LEU A 428 11.15 -4.16 -9.82
N GLY A 429 11.87 -3.23 -9.20
CA GLY A 429 11.50 -1.81 -9.12
C GLY A 429 10.50 -1.52 -8.00
N ALA A 430 9.97 -0.30 -7.99
CA ALA A 430 8.97 0.11 -7.00
C ALA A 430 7.66 -0.66 -7.17
N GLU A 431 6.94 -0.87 -6.07
CA GLU A 431 5.69 -1.63 -6.06
C GLU A 431 4.62 -0.95 -6.92
N GLN A 432 4.07 -1.70 -7.88
CA GLN A 432 2.95 -1.27 -8.70
C GLN A 432 1.63 -1.72 -8.08
N VAL A 433 0.73 -0.77 -7.82
CA VAL A 433 -0.63 -1.02 -7.35
C VAL A 433 -1.64 -0.72 -8.47
N PRO A 434 -2.79 -1.41 -8.53
CA PRO A 434 -3.82 -1.07 -9.50
C PRO A 434 -4.45 0.30 -9.15
N MET A 435 -4.59 1.17 -10.15
CA MET A 435 -5.23 2.47 -10.00
C MET A 435 -6.70 2.32 -9.56
N GLU A 436 -7.08 3.01 -8.49
CA GLU A 436 -8.46 3.00 -7.99
C GLU A 436 -9.39 3.79 -8.93
N ASP A 437 -10.65 3.37 -9.02
CA ASP A 437 -11.68 4.10 -9.77
C ASP A 437 -12.34 5.13 -8.85
N VAL A 438 -12.02 6.40 -9.08
CA VAL A 438 -12.61 7.55 -8.38
C VAL A 438 -13.65 8.28 -9.24
N THR A 439 -13.98 7.75 -10.42
CA THR A 439 -14.97 8.35 -11.32
C THR A 439 -16.35 8.38 -10.65
N GLY A 440 -17.00 9.54 -10.67
CA GLY A 440 -18.30 9.76 -10.05
C GLY A 440 -18.27 10.00 -8.53
N MET A 441 -17.08 10.02 -7.91
CA MET A 441 -16.92 10.46 -6.52
C MET A 441 -16.82 11.99 -6.44
N SER A 442 -17.09 12.56 -5.26
CA SER A 442 -16.74 13.96 -5.01
C SER A 442 -15.21 14.14 -4.98
N LEU A 443 -14.72 15.32 -5.35
CA LEU A 443 -13.29 15.65 -5.31
C LEU A 443 -12.67 15.31 -3.94
N GLN A 444 -13.38 15.63 -2.87
CA GLN A 444 -12.93 15.34 -1.50
C GLN A 444 -12.82 13.83 -1.21
N GLU A 445 -13.73 13.01 -1.71
CA GLU A 445 -13.66 11.54 -1.57
C GLU A 445 -12.54 10.96 -2.43
N ALA A 446 -12.37 11.46 -3.65
CA ALA A 446 -11.31 11.06 -4.56
C ALA A 446 -9.92 11.37 -4.00
N GLU A 447 -9.70 12.56 -3.43
CA GLU A 447 -8.43 12.90 -2.75
C GLU A 447 -8.13 11.98 -1.56
N ASN A 448 -9.16 11.56 -0.82
CA ASN A 448 -8.99 10.64 0.30
C ASN A 448 -8.66 9.22 -0.16
N ALA A 449 -9.26 8.76 -1.26
CA ALA A 449 -8.95 7.46 -1.87
C ALA A 449 -7.52 7.45 -2.44
N LEU A 450 -7.09 8.56 -3.02
CA LEU A 450 -5.77 8.72 -3.65
C LEU A 450 -4.69 9.27 -2.71
N ALA A 451 -4.88 9.16 -1.39
CA ALA A 451 -3.98 9.75 -0.39
C ALA A 451 -2.56 9.16 -0.39
N GLU A 452 -2.35 8.01 -1.04
CA GLU A 452 -1.03 7.36 -1.20
C GLU A 452 -0.22 7.94 -2.36
N PHE A 453 -0.83 8.75 -3.24
CA PHE A 453 -0.14 9.38 -4.36
C PHE A 453 0.46 10.73 -3.97
N ASP A 454 1.70 10.99 -4.38
CA ASP A 454 2.42 12.21 -4.02
C ASP A 454 1.95 13.45 -4.80
N SER A 455 1.25 13.28 -5.93
CA SER A 455 0.84 14.39 -6.79
C SER A 455 -0.50 14.13 -7.48
N ILE A 456 -1.47 15.01 -7.22
CA ILE A 456 -2.78 15.03 -7.85
C ILE A 456 -2.97 16.40 -8.53
N GLU A 457 -3.21 16.39 -9.84
CA GLU A 457 -3.56 17.56 -10.64
C GLU A 457 -5.06 17.59 -10.90
N VAL A 458 -5.73 18.69 -10.57
CA VAL A 458 -7.18 18.84 -10.76
C VAL A 458 -7.43 19.87 -11.86
N GLN A 459 -8.25 19.51 -12.83
CA GLN A 459 -8.79 20.39 -13.86
C GLN A 459 -10.31 20.39 -13.76
N THR A 460 -10.94 21.51 -14.07
CA THR A 460 -12.40 21.61 -14.09
C THR A 460 -12.93 21.53 -15.52
N ARG A 461 -14.13 21.01 -15.67
CA ARG A 461 -14.91 21.02 -16.91
C ARG A 461 -16.36 21.33 -16.57
N VAL A 462 -16.96 22.24 -17.32
CA VAL A 462 -18.38 22.57 -17.16
C VAL A 462 -19.23 21.35 -17.51
N ASP A 463 -20.07 20.93 -16.58
CA ASP A 463 -21.01 19.82 -16.74
C ASP A 463 -22.21 20.01 -15.79
N ASP A 464 -23.39 20.28 -16.35
CA ASP A 464 -24.64 20.52 -15.63
C ASP A 464 -25.40 19.22 -15.28
N SER A 465 -24.90 18.07 -15.72
CA SER A 465 -25.58 16.77 -15.58
C SER A 465 -25.27 16.06 -14.25
N VAL A 466 -24.23 16.51 -13.54
CA VAL A 466 -23.76 15.96 -12.26
C VAL A 466 -23.64 17.07 -11.21
N ASP A 467 -23.46 16.68 -9.94
CA ASP A 467 -23.22 17.63 -8.86
C ASP A 467 -21.86 18.33 -9.04
N ASP A 468 -21.71 19.54 -8.49
CA ASP A 468 -20.46 20.31 -8.51
C ASP A 468 -19.30 19.55 -7.84
N GLU A 469 -18.08 19.73 -8.33
CA GLU A 469 -16.86 19.06 -7.84
C GLU A 469 -16.90 17.51 -7.92
N THR A 470 -17.65 16.93 -8.86
CA THR A 470 -17.70 15.48 -9.09
C THR A 470 -16.65 15.06 -10.12
N VAL A 471 -15.88 14.00 -9.85
CA VAL A 471 -14.89 13.49 -10.80
C VAL A 471 -15.59 12.92 -12.04
N LEU A 472 -15.34 13.54 -13.18
CA LEU A 472 -15.85 13.12 -14.50
C LEU A 472 -14.90 12.14 -15.17
N GLU A 473 -13.60 12.42 -15.11
CA GLU A 473 -12.55 11.61 -15.74
C GLU A 473 -11.32 11.57 -14.84
N GLN A 474 -10.59 10.46 -14.91
CA GLN A 474 -9.31 10.28 -14.23
C GLN A 474 -8.24 9.81 -15.21
N SER A 475 -6.98 10.08 -14.89
CA SER A 475 -5.83 9.51 -15.57
C SER A 475 -4.70 9.29 -14.55
N PRO A 476 -4.11 8.10 -14.43
CA PRO A 476 -4.31 6.88 -15.23
C PRO A 476 -5.70 6.23 -15.13
N ASP A 477 -6.02 5.33 -16.07
CA ASP A 477 -7.32 4.67 -16.13
C ASP A 477 -7.48 3.68 -14.96
N PRO A 478 -8.72 3.39 -14.51
CA PRO A 478 -8.94 2.39 -13.48
C PRO A 478 -8.30 1.04 -13.80
N LEU A 479 -7.67 0.44 -12.78
CA LEU A 479 -6.91 -0.83 -12.86
C LEU A 479 -5.56 -0.77 -13.59
N ASP A 480 -5.16 0.39 -14.13
CA ASP A 480 -3.81 0.54 -14.66
C ASP A 480 -2.78 0.31 -13.54
N PRO A 481 -1.69 -0.43 -13.78
CA PRO A 481 -0.63 -0.60 -12.80
C PRO A 481 0.15 0.72 -12.67
N VAL A 482 0.20 1.25 -11.46
CA VAL A 482 0.81 2.56 -11.16
C VAL A 482 1.68 2.49 -9.92
N ILE A 483 2.69 3.35 -9.85
CA ILE A 483 3.58 3.47 -8.68
C ILE A 483 3.17 4.76 -7.95
N PRO A 484 2.59 4.70 -6.73
CA PRO A 484 2.01 5.88 -6.09
C PRO A 484 2.98 7.05 -5.87
N GLY A 485 4.26 6.74 -5.55
CA GLY A 485 5.30 7.74 -5.34
C GLY A 485 5.88 8.38 -6.62
N GLU A 486 5.59 7.81 -7.80
CA GLU A 486 6.10 8.33 -9.09
C GLU A 486 4.98 8.81 -10.03
N THR A 487 3.75 8.36 -9.81
CA THR A 487 2.61 8.60 -10.70
C THR A 487 1.89 9.87 -10.30
N THR A 488 1.73 10.80 -11.24
CA THR A 488 0.84 11.95 -11.08
C THR A 488 -0.55 11.60 -11.55
N VAL A 489 -1.54 11.69 -10.67
CA VAL A 489 -2.95 11.47 -11.01
C VAL A 489 -3.56 12.78 -11.50
N ARG A 490 -4.21 12.77 -12.66
CA ARG A 490 -5.01 13.90 -13.14
C ARG A 490 -6.49 13.59 -12.99
N LEU A 491 -7.23 14.50 -12.39
CA LEU A 491 -8.68 14.43 -12.25
C LEU A 491 -9.31 15.58 -13.03
N ILE A 492 -10.32 15.27 -13.83
CA ILE A 492 -11.22 16.26 -14.41
C ILE A 492 -12.50 16.24 -13.57
N VAL A 493 -12.83 17.34 -12.91
CA VAL A 493 -14.03 17.47 -12.07
C VAL A 493 -15.06 18.38 -12.72
N SER A 494 -16.33 18.16 -12.40
CA SER A 494 -17.43 19.02 -12.84
C SER A 494 -17.35 20.38 -12.15
N GLU A 495 -17.69 21.41 -12.92
CA GLU A 495 -17.91 22.77 -12.45
C GLU A 495 -19.28 23.24 -12.96
N GLN A 496 -20.09 23.82 -12.08
CA GLN A 496 -21.39 24.36 -12.49
C GLN A 496 -21.25 25.65 -13.29
N PRO A 497 -22.18 25.91 -14.23
CA PRO A 497 -22.13 27.13 -15.00
C PRO A 497 -22.28 28.37 -14.11
N ALA A 498 -21.50 29.41 -14.39
CA ALA A 498 -21.39 30.57 -13.51
C ALA A 498 -22.71 31.35 -13.41
N MET A 499 -23.45 31.42 -14.53
CA MET A 499 -24.83 31.90 -14.55
C MET A 499 -25.65 31.29 -15.69
N THR A 500 -26.97 31.44 -15.61
CA THR A 500 -27.88 31.11 -16.72
C THR A 500 -28.56 32.37 -17.24
N MET A 501 -28.73 32.43 -18.56
CA MET A 501 -29.23 33.61 -19.24
C MET A 501 -30.71 33.84 -18.93
N ARG A 502 -31.01 34.99 -18.33
CA ARG A 502 -32.39 35.39 -18.06
C ARG A 502 -33.16 35.67 -19.35
N ASN A 503 -34.47 35.47 -19.30
CA ASN A 503 -35.37 35.95 -20.34
C ASN A 503 -35.55 37.48 -20.26
N LEU A 504 -35.08 38.17 -21.30
CA LEU A 504 -35.11 39.61 -21.48
C LEU A 504 -36.28 40.08 -22.36
N ARG A 505 -37.03 39.18 -23.01
CA ARG A 505 -38.14 39.57 -23.90
C ARG A 505 -39.21 40.37 -23.17
N GLY A 506 -39.60 41.50 -23.76
CA GLY A 506 -40.58 42.42 -23.20
C GLY A 506 -40.10 43.29 -22.05
N LEU A 507 -38.82 43.19 -21.63
CA LEU A 507 -38.21 44.14 -20.69
C LEU A 507 -37.89 45.46 -21.39
N THR A 508 -37.79 46.53 -20.59
CA THR A 508 -37.38 47.86 -21.09
C THR A 508 -35.88 47.95 -21.24
N ARG A 509 -35.38 48.88 -22.07
CA ARG A 509 -33.94 49.15 -22.20
C ARG A 509 -33.25 49.39 -20.85
N GLN A 510 -33.90 50.13 -19.94
CA GLN A 510 -33.35 50.41 -18.62
C GLN A 510 -33.19 49.13 -17.77
N ASP A 511 -34.16 48.22 -17.81
CA ASP A 511 -34.10 46.96 -17.08
C ASP A 511 -33.02 46.02 -17.63
N VAL A 512 -32.85 46.00 -18.96
CA VAL A 512 -31.82 45.21 -19.64
C VAL A 512 -30.42 45.71 -19.30
N LEU A 513 -30.20 47.04 -19.36
CA LEU A 513 -28.93 47.65 -18.99
C LEU A 513 -28.60 47.41 -17.51
N GLY A 514 -29.61 47.46 -16.63
CA GLY A 514 -29.45 47.13 -15.22
C GLY A 514 -28.98 45.69 -15.00
N TYR A 515 -29.62 44.74 -15.68
CA TYR A 515 -29.23 43.32 -15.60
C TYR A 515 -27.81 43.06 -16.13
N ILE A 516 -27.46 43.61 -17.30
CA ILE A 516 -26.11 43.43 -17.88
C ILE A 516 -25.04 44.11 -17.00
N ALA A 517 -25.35 45.22 -16.34
CA ALA A 517 -24.42 45.88 -15.43
C ALA A 517 -24.26 45.16 -14.07
N GLU A 518 -25.28 44.42 -13.62
CA GLU A 518 -25.22 43.61 -12.39
C GLU A 518 -24.39 42.33 -12.59
N GLU A 519 -24.37 41.79 -13.81
CA GLU A 519 -23.73 40.52 -14.14
C GLU A 519 -22.38 40.72 -14.84
N SER A 520 -21.27 40.44 -14.14
CA SER A 520 -19.91 40.73 -14.63
C SER A 520 -19.49 39.98 -15.90
N LEU A 521 -20.17 38.87 -16.20
CA LEU A 521 -19.93 38.02 -17.37
C LEU A 521 -20.66 38.50 -18.63
N LEU A 522 -21.54 39.50 -18.56
CA LEU A 522 -22.32 39.94 -19.72
C LEU A 522 -21.76 41.24 -20.32
N ARG A 523 -21.81 41.36 -21.64
CA ARG A 523 -21.56 42.60 -22.39
C ARG A 523 -22.75 42.86 -23.30
N GLY A 524 -23.23 44.09 -23.41
CA GLY A 524 -24.40 44.42 -24.21
C GLY A 524 -24.02 44.80 -25.65
N ASP A 525 -24.70 44.20 -26.62
CA ASP A 525 -24.76 44.64 -28.02
C ASP A 525 -26.22 44.96 -28.33
N PHE A 526 -26.53 46.16 -28.81
CA PHE A 526 -27.91 46.66 -28.86
C PHE A 526 -28.27 47.10 -30.28
N GLU A 527 -29.34 46.50 -30.80
CA GLU A 527 -29.90 46.82 -32.12
C GLU A 527 -31.36 47.25 -31.98
N GLU A 528 -31.90 47.86 -33.03
CA GLU A 528 -33.30 48.33 -33.07
C GLU A 528 -33.97 47.87 -34.37
N GLU A 529 -35.18 47.31 -34.26
CA GLU A 529 -35.98 46.85 -35.40
C GLU A 529 -37.47 47.23 -35.23
N TYR A 530 -38.16 47.43 -36.35
CA TYR A 530 -39.62 47.61 -36.33
C TYR A 530 -40.32 46.28 -36.03
N SER A 531 -41.38 46.32 -35.20
CA SER A 531 -42.21 45.16 -34.90
C SER A 531 -43.67 45.54 -34.70
N ASP A 532 -44.56 44.89 -35.45
CA ASP A 532 -46.01 45.08 -35.30
C ASP A 532 -46.58 44.43 -34.03
N ASN A 533 -45.81 43.57 -33.36
CA ASN A 533 -46.30 42.69 -32.30
C ASN A 533 -45.61 42.91 -30.95
N VAL A 534 -44.57 43.75 -30.89
CA VAL A 534 -43.80 44.06 -29.68
C VAL A 534 -43.97 45.54 -29.37
N GLN A 535 -44.11 45.89 -28.10
CA GLN A 535 -44.29 47.28 -27.70
C GLN A 535 -43.00 48.07 -27.95
N GLU A 536 -43.13 49.29 -28.49
CA GLU A 536 -42.03 50.23 -28.66
C GLU A 536 -41.22 50.38 -27.36
N GLY A 537 -39.89 50.33 -27.49
CA GLY A 537 -38.94 50.43 -26.38
C GLY A 537 -38.75 49.15 -25.55
N THR A 538 -39.32 48.01 -25.99
CA THR A 538 -39.16 46.70 -25.34
C THR A 538 -38.44 45.68 -26.23
N VAL A 539 -37.82 44.68 -25.60
CA VAL A 539 -37.00 43.67 -26.29
C VAL A 539 -37.85 42.74 -27.17
N ILE A 540 -37.46 42.63 -28.45
CA ILE A 540 -37.98 41.68 -29.44
C ILE A 540 -37.30 40.31 -29.26
N SER A 541 -35.97 40.30 -29.29
CA SER A 541 -35.14 39.10 -29.26
C SER A 541 -33.85 39.35 -28.49
N GLN A 542 -33.25 38.26 -28.03
CA GLN A 542 -31.94 38.23 -27.40
C GLN A 542 -31.13 37.10 -28.01
N GLU A 543 -29.82 37.23 -27.98
CA GLU A 543 -28.86 36.16 -28.25
C GLU A 543 -27.68 36.34 -27.29
N PRO A 544 -27.30 35.35 -26.46
CA PRO A 544 -27.87 34.00 -26.35
C PRO A 544 -29.32 33.95 -25.85
N ASP A 545 -30.01 32.86 -26.17
CA ASP A 545 -31.41 32.62 -25.79
C ASP A 545 -31.56 32.46 -24.26
N TRP A 546 -32.80 32.56 -23.78
CA TRP A 546 -33.09 32.34 -22.35
C TRP A 546 -32.75 30.91 -21.94
N GLY A 547 -32.15 30.75 -20.77
CA GLY A 547 -31.70 29.46 -20.24
C GLY A 547 -30.33 29.01 -20.77
N THR A 548 -29.68 29.76 -21.65
CA THR A 548 -28.30 29.47 -22.06
C THR A 548 -27.34 29.63 -20.88
N GLU A 549 -26.45 28.67 -20.68
CA GLU A 549 -25.40 28.71 -19.66
C GLU A 549 -24.26 29.63 -20.10
N VAL A 550 -23.72 30.42 -19.16
CA VAL A 550 -22.72 31.46 -19.41
C VAL A 550 -21.61 31.36 -18.37
N ASP A 551 -20.42 31.01 -18.85
CA ASP A 551 -19.24 30.73 -18.01
C ASP A 551 -18.07 31.68 -18.30
N GLU A 552 -18.11 32.35 -19.45
CA GLU A 552 -17.12 33.32 -19.90
C GLU A 552 -17.78 34.65 -20.24
N ILE A 553 -16.98 35.69 -20.46
CA ILE A 553 -17.47 37.01 -20.88
C ILE A 553 -18.21 36.85 -22.22
N THR A 554 -19.52 37.03 -22.19
CA THR A 554 -20.43 36.77 -23.30
C THR A 554 -21.13 38.05 -23.72
N THR A 555 -21.07 38.35 -25.02
CA THR A 555 -21.84 39.45 -25.61
C THR A 555 -23.28 39.01 -25.82
N VAL A 556 -24.20 39.73 -25.18
CA VAL A 556 -25.64 39.58 -25.32
C VAL A 556 -26.13 40.60 -26.35
N ARG A 557 -26.47 40.13 -27.54
CA ARG A 557 -27.19 40.92 -28.53
C ARG A 557 -28.66 41.03 -28.15
N VAL A 558 -29.18 42.24 -28.07
CA VAL A 558 -30.57 42.53 -27.73
C VAL A 558 -31.17 43.47 -28.76
N VAL A 559 -32.25 43.03 -29.41
CA VAL A 559 -32.98 43.83 -30.41
C VAL A 559 -34.18 44.48 -29.74
N PHE A 560 -34.25 45.81 -29.75
CA PHE A 560 -35.38 46.58 -29.22
C PHE A 560 -36.38 46.94 -30.31
N SER A 561 -37.67 47.03 -29.94
CA SER A 561 -38.72 47.41 -30.88
C SER A 561 -38.86 48.91 -31.06
N LEU A 562 -38.88 49.36 -32.32
CA LEU A 562 -39.27 50.72 -32.73
C LEU A 562 -40.79 50.90 -32.92
N GLY A 563 -41.60 49.88 -32.58
CA GLY A 563 -43.03 49.84 -32.91
C GLY A 563 -43.30 49.41 -34.37
N PRO A 564 -44.55 49.53 -34.86
CA PRO A 564 -44.90 49.12 -36.23
C PRO A 564 -44.19 49.98 -37.27
N GLU A 565 -43.77 49.37 -38.38
CA GLU A 565 -43.10 50.09 -39.47
C GLU A 565 -44.04 51.18 -40.03
N PRO A 566 -43.60 52.45 -40.10
CA PRO A 566 -44.45 53.53 -40.58
C PRO A 566 -44.79 53.33 -42.06
N GLU A 567 -46.08 53.29 -42.41
CA GLU A 567 -46.51 53.22 -43.81
C GLU A 567 -45.98 54.45 -44.59
N PRO A 568 -45.40 54.27 -45.79
CA PRO A 568 -44.87 55.39 -46.56
C PRO A 568 -45.99 56.31 -47.04
N GLU A 569 -46.17 57.44 -46.37
CA GLU A 569 -47.09 58.50 -46.80
C GLU A 569 -46.52 59.26 -48.01
N THR A 570 -47.29 59.29 -49.10
CA THR A 570 -47.02 60.08 -50.31
C THR A 570 -47.05 61.58 -50.04
N GLU A 571 -45.98 62.29 -50.39
CA GLU A 571 -45.83 63.76 -50.30
C GLU A 571 -46.98 64.56 -50.94
N PRO A 572 -47.31 65.73 -50.36
CA PRO A 572 -47.60 66.90 -51.18
C PRO A 572 -47.02 68.25 -50.69
N GLU A 573 -46.96 69.18 -51.66
CA GLU A 573 -46.43 70.55 -51.69
C GLU A 573 -46.80 71.53 -50.54
N ALA A 574 -45.77 72.26 -50.08
CA ALA A 574 -45.66 73.69 -49.76
C ALA A 574 -46.87 74.52 -49.24
N ALA A 575 -46.76 75.09 -48.02
CA ALA A 575 -46.65 76.55 -47.76
C ALA A 575 -46.89 76.97 -46.29
N SER A 576 -45.89 77.67 -45.72
CA SER A 576 -45.95 78.90 -44.90
C SER A 576 -46.50 78.95 -43.45
N GLU A 577 -45.56 79.30 -42.55
CA GLU A 577 -45.60 80.34 -41.47
C GLU A 577 -45.89 80.01 -39.97
N THR A 578 -44.79 80.04 -39.17
CA THR A 578 -44.55 80.68 -37.82
C THR A 578 -45.37 80.23 -36.59
N GLU A 579 -44.89 80.10 -35.34
CA GLU A 579 -43.70 80.49 -34.52
C GLU A 579 -43.85 79.73 -33.16
N LEU A 580 -42.85 79.12 -32.48
CA LEU A 580 -41.94 79.63 -31.41
C LEU A 580 -41.40 78.37 -30.66
N ASP A 581 -40.10 78.10 -30.65
CA ASP A 581 -39.11 78.41 -29.59
C ASP A 581 -38.96 77.35 -28.48
N SER A 582 -37.85 76.60 -28.52
CA SER A 582 -36.84 76.59 -27.44
C SER A 582 -35.68 75.64 -27.80
N ALA A 583 -34.47 76.22 -27.83
CA ALA A 583 -33.20 75.57 -28.09
C ALA A 583 -32.69 74.74 -26.89
N GLU A 584 -32.02 73.62 -27.18
CA GLU A 584 -30.88 73.13 -26.40
C GLU A 584 -29.73 72.89 -27.39
N GLU A 585 -28.58 73.46 -27.05
CA GLU A 585 -27.35 73.50 -27.86
C GLU A 585 -26.64 72.15 -27.74
N GLU A 586 -26.43 71.44 -28.86
CA GLU A 586 -25.38 70.43 -28.96
C GLU A 586 -24.05 71.18 -29.19
N GLU A 587 -23.08 70.97 -28.30
CA GLU A 587 -21.71 71.41 -28.51
C GLU A 587 -21.13 70.60 -29.68
N ASP A 588 -20.94 71.22 -30.85
CA ASP A 588 -20.16 70.67 -31.96
C ASP A 588 -18.74 70.33 -31.46
N SER A 589 -18.43 69.05 -31.26
CA SER A 589 -17.05 68.59 -31.10
C SER A 589 -16.30 68.81 -32.42
N LEU A 590 -15.20 69.55 -32.38
CA LEU A 590 -14.35 69.74 -33.57
C LEU A 590 -13.64 68.42 -33.89
N PRO A 591 -13.51 68.01 -35.16
CA PRO A 591 -12.81 66.78 -35.52
C PRO A 591 -11.34 66.83 -35.07
N ALA A 592 -10.85 65.75 -34.46
CA ALA A 592 -9.45 65.60 -34.05
C ALA A 592 -8.63 65.04 -35.22
N VAL A 593 -7.62 65.80 -35.67
CA VAL A 593 -6.77 65.40 -36.81
C VAL A 593 -5.30 65.45 -36.40
N ALA A 594 -4.64 64.30 -36.35
CA ALA A 594 -3.22 64.24 -35.99
C ALA A 594 -2.45 63.15 -36.75
N ASN A 595 -1.13 63.33 -36.83
CA ASN A 595 -0.23 62.23 -37.16
C ASN A 595 0.16 61.54 -35.85
N VAL A 596 -0.23 60.28 -35.73
CA VAL A 596 0.06 59.43 -34.58
C VAL A 596 1.39 58.72 -34.82
N PRO A 597 2.41 58.91 -33.96
CA PRO A 597 3.67 58.19 -34.07
C PRO A 597 3.46 56.72 -33.68
N PHE A 598 3.72 55.82 -34.62
CA PHE A 598 3.59 54.37 -34.46
C PHE A 598 4.94 53.69 -34.67
N THR A 599 5.45 53.00 -33.66
CA THR A 599 6.78 52.37 -33.70
C THR A 599 6.66 50.91 -34.10
N VAL A 600 7.29 50.51 -35.19
CA VAL A 600 7.42 49.11 -35.58
C VAL A 600 8.77 48.60 -35.08
N ASN A 601 8.75 47.65 -34.15
CA ASN A 601 9.95 47.10 -33.53
C ASN A 601 10.46 45.88 -34.32
N VAL A 602 11.69 45.96 -34.83
CA VAL A 602 12.42 44.82 -35.40
C VAL A 602 13.50 44.38 -34.38
N PRO A 603 13.50 43.11 -33.93
CA PRO A 603 14.49 42.62 -32.96
C PRO A 603 15.94 42.73 -33.47
N GLU A 604 16.87 43.21 -32.64
CA GLU A 604 18.28 43.46 -33.01
C GLU A 604 19.06 42.19 -33.42
N ASP A 605 18.54 41.00 -33.11
CA ASP A 605 19.23 39.71 -33.28
C ASP A 605 19.14 39.16 -34.72
N ASN A 606 18.35 39.81 -35.59
CA ASN A 606 18.01 39.35 -36.94
C ASN A 606 19.04 39.76 -38.01
N ASN A 607 20.33 39.42 -37.84
CA ASN A 607 21.39 39.27 -38.86
C ASN A 607 21.27 40.03 -40.23
N GLY A 608 20.75 41.26 -40.27
CA GLY A 608 20.42 42.02 -41.48
C GLY A 608 19.20 41.54 -42.31
N GLN A 609 18.24 40.82 -41.72
CA GLN A 609 17.04 40.34 -42.39
C GLN A 609 16.04 41.49 -42.61
N VAL A 610 15.53 41.60 -43.84
CA VAL A 610 14.58 42.65 -44.25
C VAL A 610 13.16 42.11 -44.08
N HIS A 611 12.30 42.88 -43.40
CA HIS A 611 10.89 42.55 -43.16
C HIS A 611 9.99 43.45 -44.01
N HIS A 612 8.96 42.86 -44.62
CA HIS A 612 7.95 43.59 -45.37
C HIS A 612 6.85 44.07 -44.43
N ILE A 613 6.69 45.38 -44.27
CA ILE A 613 5.71 45.97 -43.35
C ILE A 613 4.60 46.68 -44.12
N ARG A 614 3.36 46.29 -43.85
CA ARG A 614 2.16 47.01 -44.30
C ARG A 614 1.37 47.52 -43.09
N ILE A 615 1.04 48.81 -43.09
CA ILE A 615 0.22 49.45 -42.05
C ILE A 615 -1.07 49.94 -42.69
N ALA A 616 -2.22 49.53 -42.15
CA ALA A 616 -3.53 50.00 -42.57
C ALA A 616 -4.23 50.76 -41.44
N VAL A 617 -5.03 51.77 -41.79
CA VAL A 617 -5.76 52.62 -40.84
C VAL A 617 -7.25 52.53 -41.14
N ALA A 618 -8.06 52.37 -40.10
CA ALA A 618 -9.50 52.62 -40.13
C ALA A 618 -9.83 53.73 -39.14
N ASP A 619 -10.47 54.78 -39.62
CA ASP A 619 -10.88 55.96 -38.84
C ASP A 619 -12.27 56.45 -39.29
N SER A 620 -12.78 57.53 -38.71
CA SER A 620 -14.14 58.02 -38.98
C SER A 620 -14.38 58.42 -40.45
N THR A 621 -13.31 58.55 -41.24
CA THR A 621 -13.41 58.89 -42.67
C THR A 621 -13.32 57.67 -43.59
N THR A 622 -13.09 56.47 -43.04
CA THR A 622 -12.83 55.24 -43.78
C THR A 622 -13.63 54.06 -43.25
N ASP A 623 -14.64 53.61 -44.03
CA ASP A 623 -15.47 52.43 -43.68
C ASP A 623 -14.68 51.10 -43.64
N ASP A 624 -13.55 51.02 -44.36
CA ASP A 624 -12.68 49.84 -44.43
C ASP A 624 -11.19 50.24 -44.19
N PRO A 625 -10.35 49.40 -43.57
CA PRO A 625 -8.94 49.71 -43.33
C PRO A 625 -8.15 49.99 -44.62
N VAL A 626 -7.56 51.19 -44.73
CA VAL A 626 -6.78 51.62 -45.90
C VAL A 626 -5.29 51.50 -45.62
N VAL A 627 -4.55 50.77 -46.47
CA VAL A 627 -3.08 50.65 -46.36
C VAL A 627 -2.42 52.00 -46.66
N VAL A 628 -1.76 52.58 -45.66
CA VAL A 628 -1.08 53.88 -45.72
C VAL A 628 0.45 53.76 -45.78
N VAL A 629 1.01 52.65 -45.29
CA VAL A 629 2.44 52.32 -45.39
C VAL A 629 2.59 50.92 -45.96
N ASP A 630 3.49 50.78 -46.93
CA ASP A 630 3.87 49.51 -47.54
C ASP A 630 5.36 49.59 -47.91
N LYS A 631 6.22 49.01 -47.06
CA LYS A 631 7.68 49.21 -47.13
C LYS A 631 8.46 48.07 -46.49
N GLU A 632 9.63 47.79 -47.04
CA GLU A 632 10.64 46.91 -46.44
C GLU A 632 11.54 47.68 -45.44
N ILE A 633 11.67 47.17 -44.20
CA ILE A 633 12.55 47.71 -43.16
C ILE A 633 13.51 46.64 -42.61
N SER A 634 14.72 47.04 -42.23
CA SER A 634 15.73 46.16 -41.60
C SER A 634 15.96 46.45 -40.11
N ASP A 635 15.48 47.60 -39.63
CA ASP A 635 15.67 48.10 -38.27
C ASP A 635 14.37 48.75 -37.80
N SER A 636 14.15 48.85 -36.48
CA SER A 636 12.96 49.49 -35.91
C SER A 636 12.82 50.94 -36.40
N GLU A 637 11.65 51.28 -36.93
CA GLU A 637 11.34 52.59 -37.51
C GLU A 637 10.03 53.14 -36.91
N VAL A 638 9.95 54.46 -36.73
CA VAL A 638 8.74 55.15 -36.28
C VAL A 638 8.05 55.75 -37.50
N PHE A 639 6.78 55.44 -37.68
CA PHE A 639 5.93 55.96 -38.75
C PHE A 639 4.95 56.99 -38.19
N GLU A 640 4.78 58.10 -38.89
CA GLU A 640 3.79 59.12 -38.57
C GLU A 640 2.53 58.83 -39.38
N ILE A 641 1.49 58.32 -38.71
CA ILE A 641 0.27 57.83 -39.35
C ILE A 641 -0.86 58.84 -39.17
N ALA A 642 -1.36 59.40 -40.28
CA ALA A 642 -2.47 60.35 -40.22
C ALA A 642 -3.77 59.66 -39.82
N MET A 643 -4.49 60.25 -38.87
CA MET A 643 -5.76 59.75 -38.35
C MET A 643 -6.74 60.91 -38.10
N THR A 644 -7.99 60.73 -38.50
CA THR A 644 -9.08 61.71 -38.32
C THR A 644 -10.27 61.08 -37.60
N LEU A 645 -10.65 61.65 -36.46
CA LEU A 645 -11.82 61.23 -35.68
C LEU A 645 -12.79 62.40 -35.53
N GLU A 646 -14.04 62.23 -35.91
CA GLU A 646 -15.02 63.33 -36.01
C GLU A 646 -15.70 63.61 -34.67
N ASP A 647 -16.02 62.55 -33.91
CA ASP A 647 -16.76 62.62 -32.64
C ASP A 647 -15.93 62.12 -31.44
N GLU A 648 -16.26 62.57 -30.21
CA GLU A 648 -15.53 62.18 -28.99
C GLU A 648 -15.60 60.67 -28.69
N ASP A 649 -16.62 59.98 -29.21
CA ASP A 649 -16.83 58.55 -29.07
C ASP A 649 -16.14 57.72 -30.18
N ASP A 650 -15.54 58.36 -31.19
CA ASP A 650 -14.87 57.66 -32.29
C ASP A 650 -13.54 57.02 -31.84
N ILE A 651 -13.28 55.82 -32.37
CA ILE A 651 -12.05 55.06 -32.14
C ILE A 651 -11.38 54.79 -33.48
N GLY A 652 -10.11 55.18 -33.61
CA GLY A 652 -9.28 54.85 -34.75
C GLY A 652 -8.47 53.58 -34.52
N TYR A 653 -8.28 52.80 -35.56
CA TYR A 653 -7.55 51.53 -35.53
C TYR A 653 -6.36 51.56 -36.48
N ILE A 654 -5.20 51.09 -36.00
CA ILE A 654 -4.03 50.80 -36.84
C ILE A 654 -3.80 49.30 -36.88
N TYR A 655 -3.81 48.74 -38.09
CA TYR A 655 -3.50 47.35 -38.36
C TYR A 655 -2.06 47.22 -38.86
N LEU A 656 -1.29 46.31 -38.26
CA LEU A 656 0.10 46.06 -38.64
C LEU A 656 0.25 44.66 -39.22
N TYR A 657 0.76 44.58 -40.45
CA TYR A 657 1.13 43.34 -41.10
C TYR A 657 2.64 43.28 -41.28
N GLN A 658 3.26 42.18 -40.83
CA GLN A 658 4.68 41.90 -40.99
C GLN A 658 4.85 40.61 -41.79
N ASP A 659 5.60 40.69 -42.90
CA ASP A 659 5.80 39.59 -43.85
C ASP A 659 4.48 38.98 -44.37
N ASP A 660 3.50 39.85 -44.60
CA ASP A 660 2.13 39.54 -45.06
C ASP A 660 1.25 38.76 -44.07
N GLU A 661 1.69 38.62 -42.82
CA GLU A 661 0.89 38.12 -41.69
C GLU A 661 0.53 39.27 -40.74
N GLU A 662 -0.69 39.25 -40.20
CA GLU A 662 -1.14 40.26 -39.23
C GLU A 662 -0.44 40.04 -37.88
N ASN A 663 0.08 41.12 -37.30
CA ASN A 663 0.73 41.07 -36.01
C ASN A 663 -0.27 40.68 -34.92
N ALA A 664 0.11 39.82 -33.98
CA ALA A 664 -0.78 39.36 -32.90
C ALA A 664 -1.29 40.47 -31.98
N GLU A 665 -0.63 41.63 -31.94
CA GLU A 665 -1.05 42.81 -31.18
C GLU A 665 -1.94 43.78 -31.99
N SER A 666 -2.22 43.48 -33.26
CA SER A 666 -3.14 44.21 -34.14
C SER A 666 -4.61 43.79 -33.87
N PRO A 667 -5.59 44.72 -33.93
CA PRO A 667 -5.44 46.16 -34.18
C PRO A 667 -5.06 46.96 -32.93
N PHE A 668 -4.32 48.05 -33.14
CA PHE A 668 -3.99 49.02 -32.09
C PHE A 668 -5.05 50.13 -32.07
N GLU A 669 -5.69 50.34 -30.92
CA GLU A 669 -6.79 51.29 -30.75
C GLU A 669 -6.31 52.67 -30.27
N PHE A 670 -6.87 53.72 -30.86
CA PHE A 670 -6.58 55.12 -30.53
C PHE A 670 -7.87 55.89 -30.33
N THR A 671 -8.05 56.45 -29.13
CA THR A 671 -9.24 57.24 -28.79
C THR A 671 -9.14 58.67 -29.31
N TYR A 672 -10.30 59.31 -29.49
CA TYR A 672 -10.40 60.73 -29.85
C TYR A 672 -9.53 61.65 -28.98
N ASP A 673 -9.57 61.50 -27.64
CA ASP A 673 -8.74 62.28 -26.71
C ASP A 673 -7.24 62.13 -26.97
N TYR A 674 -6.79 60.91 -27.30
CA TYR A 674 -5.39 60.65 -27.59
C TYR A 674 -4.97 61.33 -28.90
N VAL A 675 -5.76 61.20 -29.96
CA VAL A 675 -5.49 61.84 -31.27
C VAL A 675 -5.49 63.36 -31.13
N LYS A 676 -6.47 63.93 -30.42
CA LYS A 676 -6.56 65.38 -30.12
C LYS A 676 -5.34 65.88 -29.33
N SER A 677 -4.83 65.11 -28.38
CA SER A 677 -3.60 65.45 -27.66
C SER A 677 -2.33 65.49 -28.53
N LYS A 678 -2.35 64.81 -29.69
CA LYS A 678 -1.23 64.81 -30.67
C LYS A 678 -1.35 65.93 -31.69
N GLU A 679 -2.56 66.39 -31.99
CA GLU A 679 -2.79 67.59 -32.81
C GLU A 679 -2.14 68.83 -32.17
N GLU A 680 -2.31 69.01 -30.86
CA GLU A 680 -1.76 70.15 -30.11
C GLU A 680 -0.22 70.20 -30.05
N ASN A 681 0.47 69.08 -30.31
CA ASN A 681 1.95 68.98 -30.25
C ASN A 681 2.66 69.18 -31.59
N ASN A 682 1.94 69.30 -32.71
CA ASN A 682 2.50 69.51 -34.06
C ASN A 682 2.32 70.95 -34.59
N GLY A 683 1.93 71.91 -33.74
CA GLY A 683 1.75 73.34 -34.03
C GLY A 683 2.97 74.23 -33.78
#